data_AF-A0A7C9TXY5-F1
#
_entry.id   AF-A0A7C9TXY5-F1
#
_cell.length_a   1.000
_cell.length_b   1.000
_cell.length_c   1.000
_cell.angle_alpha   90.00
_cell.angle_beta   90.00
_cell.angle_gamma   90.00
#
_symmetry.space_group_name_H-M   'P 1'
#
loop_
_entity.id
_entity.type
_entity.pdbx_description
1 polymer ?
#
loop_
_entity_poly.entity_id
_entity_poly.type
_entity_poly.pdbx_seq_one_letter_code
_entity_poly.pdbx_strand_id
1 'polypeptide(L)'
;MQSLGGSTTVSVKSKIWLGAVLAGSLLVSFIAVQAPWGRVRAQSIVPVPQGGTEIRRQGDRIHIEGGKLSSDRTNLFHQLQKLDIPPGIAAQFHTVPEIQNILALIVGGEISRIDGTIEVIGGSSNLFLINPAGLVLGPGARLNVPGDFFATSAGGVIFGDRELTLGNTSSYQNLVGSPSGFFFPSGSAIVLNQGQLSVGEGKRLALIGNRVISEGGLQAPSGQVIVASIYKGLLRLSGPGQVLSLEIETPVLGNENLGNENPSVPPVLSLPKLLTGGVGGHASAVEIDGSGTVRLTGSGIAVESGDVALQNAEIETGTLLLQAANDLTLLGTELSGNGDIRLIADGTVRIRDSGEQLFAARAGNELQIAAGEDIDILALSPEAADNPPFQALGDIVAIAGTGNFSGDSHFRAGGSFRLSTATGEPGQFLSLFDPIISARGDVVFGDYSGVSLKIEAGGNIFGGDISIVGPDTTLVGDDADARILQTQAAVILRAGVEEIAEPNLVPGSFGGGGGTIFISSGAASGGSIAIASISNSETVILSAPEGTVSVANRIRATGSVTIEHGGGAAGIPFIVGDATENGTGSAIDTGELAVLPERTFPGSFQEDTFSIITNGTVAQPPEPPQETPEEPLPEPQPLDPTSDPVVIPAEPQGNGGTGQGNGGAGGQGSFGADPQPVADPPLVAGSGGAGGQAVADPQPVADRQLGAGGQGTVGAGGQGSFGADPQPVADPQLEAGGQGTVGAGGQAAAEPVADPQPVADPQLEAGGQGTVGAGGQAVADPQPIVDLQPVETTGDTSAQNSAKTNQIEDQTNNNETPSGTGEARAGGQPDFAALDSEGLVLFVEQLFAQEFEPLTRPGDDSGSVETIRETLGRIERLSGKKPAIAYVVSQETELEIILVSPGSTAARFSVKKKREQLLELSERLSAAISISPEGDGYLEPAQELYKLIIEPMEGLLASQNIDTLLFSVDAGLRSLPLAALHDGRQFLIEKYSLSLIPSINLTDTSYEPNLRKYRILGMGASRFREHPPLPAVPLELSLITSGLWSGELFLDRAFTKANLKAASENAQFGIIHLATHSQFQPGDPGASYIQLADGRLNLEQLREMGWGKRGGGSPLELLVLSACQTAIGDTSAELGFAGLAVAAGVKSALASLWYVSDRGTLGLMSQFYQHLGQTPTKAEALRLAQIAMIRGEVFIKDGSLYGTGLAKPIPLPSSPATAKEDSRVLSHPYYWAAFTMIGSPW
;
A
#
# COMPACT_ATOMS: atom_id res chain seq x y z
N MET A 1 41.83 50.83 -7.35
CA MET A 1 42.65 50.61 -8.57
C MET A 1 41.90 49.57 -9.38
N GLN A 2 41.33 49.89 -10.54
CA GLN A 2 41.99 49.93 -11.86
C GLN A 2 42.61 48.56 -12.25
N SER A 3 42.31 47.97 -13.42
CA SER A 3 41.33 48.35 -14.47
C SER A 3 41.18 47.24 -15.53
N LEU A 4 40.11 47.31 -16.34
CA LEU A 4 39.86 46.51 -17.56
C LEU A 4 39.55 45.02 -17.31
N GLY A 5 38.76 44.34 -18.15
CA GLY A 5 38.00 44.81 -19.31
C GLY A 5 37.67 43.60 -20.21
N GLY A 6 36.44 43.47 -20.71
CA GLY A 6 35.97 42.21 -21.30
C GLY A 6 35.30 42.30 -22.67
N SER A 7 35.10 41.10 -23.23
CA SER A 7 33.99 40.72 -24.13
C SER A 7 34.02 41.12 -25.62
N THR A 8 33.90 40.08 -26.49
CA THR A 8 33.07 40.03 -27.72
C THR A 8 33.40 40.97 -28.92
N THR A 9 32.95 40.74 -30.18
CA THR A 9 32.06 39.74 -30.82
C THR A 9 32.36 39.58 -32.34
N VAL A 10 31.75 38.59 -33.02
CA VAL A 10 31.21 38.62 -34.43
C VAL A 10 32.12 39.17 -35.55
N SER A 11 32.66 38.37 -36.49
CA SER A 11 31.98 37.67 -37.63
C SER A 11 31.37 38.61 -38.69
N VAL A 12 31.67 38.40 -39.99
CA VAL A 12 30.66 38.34 -41.10
C VAL A 12 31.30 37.98 -42.47
N LYS A 13 30.61 37.04 -43.15
CA LYS A 13 30.50 36.71 -44.59
C LYS A 13 31.14 37.71 -45.59
N SER A 14 31.72 37.30 -46.74
CA SER A 14 30.95 36.76 -47.89
C SER A 14 31.76 36.58 -49.21
N LYS A 15 31.13 35.90 -50.20
CA LYS A 15 31.32 35.98 -51.67
C LYS A 15 32.65 35.50 -52.34
N ILE A 16 32.63 34.24 -52.77
CA ILE A 16 32.74 33.77 -54.18
C ILE A 16 33.55 34.66 -55.17
N TRP A 17 34.61 34.11 -55.78
CA TRP A 17 34.80 34.12 -57.25
C TRP A 17 35.75 33.02 -57.78
N LEU A 18 35.83 32.94 -59.11
CA LEU A 18 36.34 31.83 -59.94
C LEU A 18 37.87 31.60 -59.92
N GLY A 19 38.31 30.33 -60.07
CA GLY A 19 39.70 29.92 -60.30
C GLY A 19 39.80 28.40 -60.58
N ALA A 20 40.71 27.93 -61.45
CA ALA A 20 40.58 26.58 -62.03
C ALA A 20 41.88 25.89 -62.53
N VAL A 21 41.70 24.62 -62.91
CA VAL A 21 42.50 23.70 -63.76
C VAL A 21 43.78 23.02 -63.21
N LEU A 22 43.94 21.74 -63.65
CA LEU A 22 45.13 20.86 -63.67
C LEU A 22 45.67 20.32 -62.32
N ALA A 23 46.34 19.16 -62.25
CA ALA A 23 46.21 17.86 -62.94
C ALA A 23 47.21 16.85 -62.31
N GLY A 24 46.93 15.55 -62.33
CA GLY A 24 47.90 14.54 -61.86
C GLY A 24 47.31 13.12 -61.71
N SER A 25 47.21 12.37 -62.80
CA SER A 25 46.71 10.98 -62.79
C SER A 25 47.82 9.96 -62.53
N LEU A 26 47.49 8.85 -61.87
CA LEU A 26 48.23 7.58 -62.02
C LEU A 26 47.27 6.38 -61.88
N LEU A 27 47.39 5.45 -62.82
CA LEU A 27 46.62 4.20 -62.94
C LEU A 27 47.37 3.09 -62.14
N VAL A 28 46.90 1.84 -61.95
CA VAL A 28 46.06 0.95 -62.78
C VAL A 28 45.15 0.04 -61.95
N SER A 29 43.98 -0.22 -62.54
CA SER A 29 42.89 -1.16 -62.22
C SER A 29 43.22 -2.49 -61.53
N PHE A 30 42.25 -2.95 -60.74
CA PHE A 30 41.78 -4.35 -60.80
C PHE A 30 40.34 -4.39 -61.34
N ILE A 31 39.93 -5.51 -61.94
CA ILE A 31 38.66 -5.62 -62.67
C ILE A 31 37.51 -6.00 -61.72
N ALA A 32 36.42 -5.22 -61.75
CA ALA A 32 35.16 -5.57 -61.10
C ALA A 32 34.08 -5.82 -62.17
N VAL A 33 33.48 -7.01 -62.16
CA VAL A 33 32.34 -7.34 -63.02
C VAL A 33 31.08 -6.66 -62.48
N GLN A 34 30.40 -5.86 -63.30
CA GLN A 34 29.12 -5.27 -62.91
C GLN A 34 27.99 -6.30 -63.01
N ALA A 35 27.52 -6.78 -61.85
CA ALA A 35 26.16 -7.27 -61.69
C ALA A 35 25.28 -6.12 -61.16
N PRO A 36 24.06 -5.89 -61.69
CA PRO A 36 23.18 -4.83 -61.21
C PRO A 36 22.59 -5.20 -59.83
N TRP A 37 23.23 -4.76 -58.76
CA TRP A 37 22.71 -4.87 -57.40
C TRP A 37 21.52 -3.90 -57.23
N GLY A 38 20.33 -4.35 -57.62
CA GLY A 38 19.09 -3.66 -57.31
C GLY A 38 18.95 -3.52 -55.79
N ARG A 39 18.71 -2.29 -55.31
CA ARG A 39 18.47 -2.05 -53.88
C ARG A 39 17.18 -2.74 -53.47
N VAL A 40 17.29 -3.91 -52.84
CA VAL A 40 16.16 -4.55 -52.15
C VAL A 40 15.75 -3.65 -50.99
N ARG A 41 14.70 -2.86 -51.19
CA ARG A 41 13.91 -2.34 -50.06
C ARG A 41 13.14 -3.54 -49.50
N ALA A 42 13.25 -3.79 -48.20
CA ALA A 42 12.38 -4.74 -47.54
C ALA A 42 10.91 -4.37 -47.80
N GLN A 43 10.08 -5.36 -48.10
CA GLN A 43 8.64 -5.16 -48.25
C GLN A 43 8.03 -5.11 -46.85
N SER A 44 7.34 -4.00 -46.53
CA SER A 44 6.78 -3.81 -45.18
C SER A 44 5.53 -4.67 -44.97
N ILE A 45 4.73 -4.88 -46.01
CA ILE A 45 3.57 -5.79 -46.02
C ILE A 45 3.86 -6.94 -46.99
N VAL A 46 3.74 -8.19 -46.52
CA VAL A 46 4.05 -9.41 -47.29
C VAL A 46 2.88 -10.38 -47.20
N PRO A 47 2.24 -10.78 -48.32
CA PRO A 47 1.13 -11.74 -48.31
C PRO A 47 1.63 -13.19 -48.21
N VAL A 48 0.82 -14.08 -47.65
CA VAL A 48 1.11 -15.52 -47.66
C VAL A 48 0.99 -16.08 -49.08
N PRO A 49 2.00 -16.81 -49.62
CA PRO A 49 1.90 -17.47 -50.92
C PRO A 49 0.67 -18.38 -50.99
N GLN A 50 -0.14 -18.25 -52.04
CA GLN A 50 -1.42 -18.97 -52.22
C GLN A 50 -2.50 -18.66 -51.15
N GLY A 51 -2.26 -17.68 -50.27
CA GLY A 51 -3.25 -17.16 -49.33
C GLY A 51 -4.40 -16.39 -49.99
N GLY A 52 -4.21 -15.92 -51.22
CA GLY A 52 -5.21 -15.22 -52.03
C GLY A 52 -5.22 -13.70 -51.86
N THR A 53 -4.44 -13.16 -50.93
CA THR A 53 -4.27 -11.71 -50.74
C THR A 53 -3.28 -11.14 -51.77
N GLU A 54 -3.67 -10.06 -52.44
CA GLU A 54 -2.82 -9.26 -53.32
C GLU A 54 -2.40 -7.96 -52.63
N ILE A 55 -1.13 -7.56 -52.80
CA ILE A 55 -0.58 -6.32 -52.27
C ILE A 55 -0.12 -5.45 -53.44
N ARG A 56 -0.65 -4.23 -53.55
CA ARG A 56 -0.33 -3.29 -54.64
C ARG A 56 0.06 -1.93 -54.04
N ARG A 57 1.22 -1.38 -54.41
CA ARG A 57 1.75 -0.13 -53.83
C ARG A 57 1.63 1.04 -54.81
N GLN A 58 0.86 2.06 -54.44
CA GLN A 58 0.62 3.26 -55.22
C GLN A 58 1.10 4.49 -54.43
N GLY A 59 2.39 4.83 -54.56
CA GLY A 59 3.01 5.98 -53.89
C GLY A 59 3.21 5.76 -52.39
N ASP A 60 2.44 6.50 -51.59
CA ASP A 60 2.29 6.43 -50.14
C ASP A 60 1.26 5.36 -49.69
N ARG A 61 0.38 4.91 -50.59
CA ARG A 61 -0.66 3.91 -50.31
C ARG A 61 -0.21 2.49 -50.63
N ILE A 62 -0.64 1.53 -49.81
CA ILE A 62 -0.53 0.10 -50.05
C ILE A 62 -1.95 -0.48 -50.02
N HIS A 63 -2.47 -0.85 -51.18
CA HIS A 63 -3.76 -1.49 -51.32
C HIS A 63 -3.61 -2.99 -50.97
N ILE A 64 -4.53 -3.48 -50.14
CA ILE A 64 -4.67 -4.87 -49.74
C ILE A 64 -5.97 -5.36 -50.37
N GLU A 65 -5.83 -6.19 -51.41
CA GLU A 65 -6.90 -6.63 -52.30
C GLU A 65 -6.98 -8.17 -52.33
N GLY A 66 -7.98 -8.74 -53.00
CA GLY A 66 -8.19 -10.19 -53.04
C GLY A 66 -8.68 -10.74 -51.70
N GLY A 67 -8.10 -11.85 -51.23
CA GLY A 67 -8.50 -12.57 -50.01
C GLY A 67 -9.31 -13.85 -50.29
N LYS A 68 -9.80 -14.49 -49.22
CA LYS A 68 -10.71 -15.65 -49.27
C LYS A 68 -12.02 -15.31 -48.57
N LEU A 69 -13.15 -15.81 -49.09
CA LEU A 69 -14.48 -15.54 -48.55
C LEU A 69 -15.06 -16.76 -47.82
N SER A 70 -15.92 -16.48 -46.83
CA SER A 70 -16.88 -17.43 -46.26
C SER A 70 -17.99 -17.81 -47.27
N SER A 71 -18.75 -18.89 -47.02
CA SER A 71 -19.80 -19.33 -47.97
C SER A 71 -21.01 -18.41 -48.02
N ASP A 72 -21.32 -17.72 -46.92
CA ASP A 72 -22.30 -16.62 -46.84
C ASP A 72 -21.74 -15.29 -47.40
N ARG A 73 -20.42 -15.23 -47.64
CA ARG A 73 -19.66 -14.10 -48.18
C ARG A 73 -19.62 -12.85 -47.28
N THR A 74 -19.99 -12.98 -46.01
CA THR A 74 -19.94 -11.89 -45.03
C THR A 74 -18.54 -11.62 -44.48
N ASN A 75 -17.66 -12.63 -44.50
CA ASN A 75 -16.31 -12.55 -43.94
C ASN A 75 -15.24 -12.63 -45.05
N LEU A 76 -14.30 -11.68 -45.02
CA LEU A 76 -13.15 -11.60 -45.92
C LEU A 76 -11.86 -11.84 -45.16
N PHE A 77 -11.17 -12.94 -45.47
CA PHE A 77 -9.93 -13.35 -44.82
C PHE A 77 -8.71 -12.95 -45.67
N HIS A 78 -7.84 -12.12 -45.10
CA HIS A 78 -6.51 -11.84 -45.62
C HIS A 78 -5.45 -12.61 -44.83
N GLN A 79 -4.41 -13.08 -45.53
CA GLN A 79 -3.29 -13.80 -44.94
C GLN A 79 -1.98 -13.07 -45.24
N LEU A 80 -1.29 -12.64 -44.20
CA LEU A 80 -0.01 -11.92 -44.28
C LEU A 80 1.08 -12.69 -43.53
N GLN A 81 2.29 -12.73 -44.10
CA GLN A 81 3.48 -13.11 -43.34
C GLN A 81 3.91 -11.96 -42.43
N LYS A 82 3.77 -10.71 -42.92
CA LYS A 82 4.24 -9.51 -42.23
C LYS A 82 3.33 -8.32 -42.50
N LEU A 83 3.10 -7.49 -41.48
CA LEU A 83 2.38 -6.21 -41.58
C LEU A 83 3.13 -5.12 -40.81
N ASP A 84 4.07 -4.47 -41.49
CA ASP A 84 4.65 -3.20 -41.06
C ASP A 84 4.07 -2.04 -41.90
N ILE A 85 3.68 -0.96 -41.24
CA ILE A 85 3.11 0.25 -41.84
C ILE A 85 3.96 1.45 -41.38
N PRO A 86 4.95 1.92 -42.17
CA PRO A 86 5.82 3.02 -41.76
C PRO A 86 5.11 4.39 -41.68
N PRO A 87 5.74 5.41 -41.05
CA PRO A 87 5.22 6.77 -41.01
C PRO A 87 4.85 7.34 -42.38
N GLY A 88 3.66 7.96 -42.45
CA GLY A 88 3.12 8.56 -43.67
C GLY A 88 2.75 7.56 -44.77
N ILE A 89 2.64 6.26 -44.45
CA ILE A 89 2.12 5.22 -45.34
C ILE A 89 0.70 4.86 -44.90
N ALA A 90 -0.21 4.67 -45.85
CA ALA A 90 -1.57 4.19 -45.60
C ALA A 90 -1.75 2.76 -46.12
N ALA A 91 -2.15 1.83 -45.26
CA ALA A 91 -2.56 0.48 -45.64
C ALA A 91 -4.08 0.44 -45.83
N GLN A 92 -4.51 0.21 -47.07
CA GLN A 92 -5.91 0.33 -47.49
C GLN A 92 -6.49 -1.08 -47.72
N PHE A 93 -7.32 -1.55 -46.80
CA PHE A 93 -8.08 -2.80 -46.96
C PHE A 93 -9.28 -2.55 -47.86
N HIS A 94 -9.28 -3.17 -49.05
CA HIS A 94 -10.37 -3.02 -50.02
C HIS A 94 -11.50 -4.00 -49.74
N THR A 95 -12.72 -3.48 -49.66
CA THR A 95 -13.93 -4.25 -49.35
C THR A 95 -15.10 -3.86 -50.26
N VAL A 96 -16.23 -4.55 -50.12
CA VAL A 96 -17.50 -4.24 -50.82
C VAL A 96 -18.67 -4.26 -49.83
N PRO A 97 -19.81 -3.61 -50.11
CA PRO A 97 -20.92 -3.44 -49.16
C PRO A 97 -21.53 -4.73 -48.59
N GLU A 98 -21.30 -5.88 -49.23
CA GLU A 98 -21.73 -7.20 -48.78
C GLU A 98 -20.83 -7.81 -47.68
N ILE A 99 -19.58 -7.32 -47.53
CA ILE A 99 -18.65 -7.80 -46.51
C ILE A 99 -18.92 -7.09 -45.19
N GLN A 100 -19.19 -7.86 -44.14
CA GLN A 100 -19.37 -7.37 -42.78
C GLN A 100 -18.05 -7.31 -42.01
N ASN A 101 -17.18 -8.31 -42.16
CA ASN A 101 -15.93 -8.41 -41.39
C ASN A 101 -14.73 -8.69 -42.29
N ILE A 102 -13.65 -7.94 -42.10
CA ILE A 102 -12.33 -8.17 -42.70
C ILE A 102 -11.42 -8.73 -41.60
N LEU A 103 -10.82 -9.90 -41.83
CA LEU A 103 -9.92 -10.55 -40.89
C LEU A 103 -8.50 -10.61 -41.48
N ALA A 104 -7.61 -9.76 -40.98
CA ALA A 104 -6.21 -9.71 -41.33
C ALA A 104 -5.40 -10.61 -40.38
N LEU A 105 -5.03 -11.80 -40.89
CA LEU A 105 -4.31 -12.83 -40.14
C LEU A 105 -2.81 -12.72 -40.43
N ILE A 106 -2.00 -12.34 -39.44
CA ILE A 106 -0.55 -12.27 -39.55
C ILE A 106 0.04 -13.57 -38.97
N VAL A 107 0.78 -14.33 -39.79
CA VAL A 107 1.22 -15.70 -39.46
C VAL A 107 2.73 -15.94 -39.61
N GLY A 108 3.54 -14.90 -39.87
CA GLY A 108 4.99 -15.05 -40.06
C GLY A 108 5.84 -15.08 -38.79
N GLY A 109 5.25 -14.89 -37.61
CA GLY A 109 5.96 -14.90 -36.33
C GLY A 109 6.75 -13.62 -35.99
N GLU A 110 6.62 -12.57 -36.80
CA GLU A 110 7.16 -11.23 -36.50
C GLU A 110 6.07 -10.31 -35.92
N ILE A 111 6.44 -9.46 -34.97
CA ILE A 111 5.58 -8.41 -34.40
C ILE A 111 5.18 -7.38 -35.48
N SER A 112 3.91 -6.97 -35.51
CA SER A 112 3.43 -5.97 -36.47
C SER A 112 3.81 -4.56 -36.01
N ARG A 113 4.64 -3.84 -36.78
CA ARG A 113 5.05 -2.46 -36.45
C ARG A 113 4.30 -1.44 -37.31
N ILE A 114 3.34 -0.75 -36.69
CA ILE A 114 2.37 0.13 -37.36
C ILE A 114 2.55 1.53 -36.81
N ASP A 115 3.03 2.46 -37.64
CA ASP A 115 3.33 3.85 -37.28
C ASP A 115 2.77 4.81 -38.35
N GLY A 116 1.77 4.34 -39.10
CA GLY A 116 1.04 5.04 -40.16
C GLY A 116 -0.44 4.65 -40.16
N THR A 117 -1.16 4.95 -41.24
CA THR A 117 -2.63 4.86 -41.25
C THR A 117 -3.12 3.47 -41.67
N ILE A 118 -4.12 2.93 -40.95
CA ILE A 118 -4.95 1.80 -41.39
C ILE A 118 -6.28 2.36 -41.93
N GLU A 119 -6.64 2.02 -43.16
CA GLU A 119 -7.89 2.46 -43.80
C GLU A 119 -8.71 1.27 -44.32
N VAL A 120 -10.04 1.35 -44.26
CA VAL A 120 -10.97 0.42 -44.92
C VAL A 120 -11.77 1.17 -45.99
N ILE A 121 -11.77 0.66 -47.23
CA ILE A 121 -12.31 1.39 -48.40
C ILE A 121 -13.23 0.50 -49.23
N GLY A 122 -14.42 1.00 -49.57
CA GLY A 122 -15.41 0.34 -50.43
C GLY A 122 -16.66 -0.20 -49.73
N GLY A 123 -16.72 -0.11 -48.40
CA GLY A 123 -17.85 -0.52 -47.57
C GLY A 123 -17.63 -0.11 -46.11
N SER A 124 -18.55 -0.49 -45.21
CA SER A 124 -18.47 -0.19 -43.77
C SER A 124 -18.08 -1.40 -42.93
N SER A 125 -17.18 -2.25 -43.44
CA SER A 125 -16.79 -3.51 -42.80
C SER A 125 -15.98 -3.27 -41.52
N ASN A 126 -16.19 -4.12 -40.52
CA ASN A 126 -15.35 -4.24 -39.34
C ASN A 126 -13.96 -4.76 -39.74
N LEU A 127 -12.91 -4.38 -39.01
CA LEU A 127 -11.55 -4.85 -39.24
C LEU A 127 -10.96 -5.52 -37.99
N PHE A 128 -10.64 -6.81 -38.14
CA PHE A 128 -9.99 -7.63 -37.14
C PHE A 128 -8.53 -7.85 -37.54
N LEU A 129 -7.60 -7.29 -36.78
CA LEU A 129 -6.16 -7.37 -36.97
C LEU A 129 -5.56 -8.31 -35.91
N ILE A 130 -5.14 -9.50 -36.35
CA ILE A 130 -4.73 -10.59 -35.45
C ILE A 130 -3.28 -10.98 -35.73
N ASN A 131 -2.40 -10.82 -34.74
CA ASN A 131 -1.00 -11.27 -34.80
C ASN A 131 -0.55 -11.88 -33.46
N PRO A 132 -0.35 -13.22 -33.35
CA PRO A 132 0.11 -13.87 -32.13
C PRO A 132 1.47 -13.37 -31.62
N ALA A 133 2.34 -12.90 -32.53
CA ALA A 133 3.65 -12.33 -32.22
C ALA A 133 3.58 -10.84 -31.79
N GLY A 134 2.38 -10.27 -31.70
CA GLY A 134 2.11 -8.98 -31.07
C GLY A 134 1.93 -7.82 -32.04
N LEU A 135 1.58 -6.67 -31.47
CA LEU A 135 1.23 -5.43 -32.17
C LEU A 135 1.90 -4.24 -31.48
N VAL A 136 2.55 -3.38 -32.26
CA VAL A 136 3.02 -2.06 -31.82
C VAL A 136 2.40 -1.00 -32.73
N LEU A 137 1.48 -0.23 -32.18
CA LEU A 137 0.79 0.91 -32.79
C LEU A 137 1.53 2.18 -32.33
N GLY A 138 2.56 2.60 -33.06
CA GLY A 138 3.45 3.71 -32.70
C GLY A 138 2.79 5.10 -32.77
N PRO A 139 3.52 6.18 -32.41
CA PRO A 139 2.93 7.53 -32.26
C PRO A 139 2.29 8.11 -33.53
N GLY A 140 2.72 7.67 -34.72
CA GLY A 140 2.13 8.01 -36.01
C GLY A 140 0.95 7.13 -36.44
N ALA A 141 0.64 6.06 -35.71
CA ALA A 141 -0.48 5.15 -36.02
C ALA A 141 -1.81 5.89 -35.96
N ARG A 142 -2.63 5.75 -37.00
CA ARG A 142 -3.98 6.35 -37.08
C ARG A 142 -4.95 5.38 -37.74
N LEU A 143 -6.23 5.50 -37.41
CA LEU A 143 -7.30 4.68 -37.98
C LEU A 143 -8.20 5.52 -38.88
N ASN A 144 -8.68 4.91 -39.95
CA ASN A 144 -9.76 5.38 -40.82
C ASN A 144 -10.68 4.18 -41.09
N VAL A 145 -11.33 3.70 -40.03
CA VAL A 145 -12.14 2.48 -40.01
C VAL A 145 -13.60 2.87 -39.71
N PRO A 146 -14.53 2.70 -40.67
CA PRO A 146 -15.95 3.03 -40.52
C PRO A 146 -16.79 1.92 -39.85
N GLY A 147 -16.21 0.72 -39.69
CA GLY A 147 -16.73 -0.38 -38.88
C GLY A 147 -16.09 -0.41 -37.49
N ASP A 148 -16.31 -1.49 -36.75
CA ASP A 148 -15.54 -1.79 -35.53
C ASP A 148 -14.08 -2.11 -35.86
N PHE A 149 -13.15 -1.82 -34.94
CA PHE A 149 -11.74 -2.16 -35.04
C PHE A 149 -11.29 -3.02 -33.85
N PHE A 150 -10.71 -4.18 -34.12
CA PHE A 150 -10.13 -5.07 -33.13
C PHE A 150 -8.65 -5.31 -33.47
N ALA A 151 -7.74 -4.98 -32.55
CA ALA A 151 -6.32 -5.30 -32.64
C ALA A 151 -5.94 -6.29 -31.53
N THR A 152 -5.46 -7.49 -31.89
CA THR A 152 -5.26 -8.55 -30.91
C THR A 152 -4.05 -9.48 -31.14
N SER A 153 -3.50 -9.97 -30.03
CA SER A 153 -2.46 -11.02 -29.98
C SER A 153 -3.01 -12.47 -29.94
N ALA A 154 -4.30 -12.65 -30.24
CA ALA A 154 -4.94 -13.97 -30.23
C ALA A 154 -4.30 -14.97 -31.21
N GLY A 155 -4.23 -16.24 -30.80
CA GLY A 155 -3.83 -17.38 -31.64
C GLY A 155 -4.97 -17.93 -32.53
N GLY A 156 -6.22 -17.52 -32.28
CA GLY A 156 -7.36 -17.93 -33.09
C GLY A 156 -8.60 -17.04 -32.94
N VAL A 157 -9.59 -17.26 -33.79
CA VAL A 157 -10.88 -16.53 -33.84
C VAL A 157 -12.04 -17.52 -33.81
N ILE A 158 -13.12 -17.18 -33.12
CA ILE A 158 -14.28 -18.05 -32.86
C ILE A 158 -15.50 -17.55 -33.65
N PHE A 159 -16.29 -18.47 -34.20
CA PHE A 159 -17.51 -18.23 -34.97
C PHE A 159 -18.61 -19.22 -34.53
N GLY A 160 -19.25 -18.94 -33.39
CA GLY A 160 -20.10 -19.93 -32.69
C GLY A 160 -19.28 -21.16 -32.29
N ASP A 161 -19.79 -22.36 -32.57
CA ASP A 161 -19.13 -23.64 -32.27
C ASP A 161 -17.88 -23.95 -33.14
N ARG A 162 -17.29 -22.94 -33.81
CA ARG A 162 -16.23 -23.13 -34.83
C ARG A 162 -15.04 -22.24 -34.54
N GLU A 163 -13.85 -22.83 -34.51
CA GLU A 163 -12.59 -22.11 -34.32
C GLU A 163 -11.79 -21.99 -35.63
N LEU A 164 -11.09 -20.87 -35.78
CA LEU A 164 -10.01 -20.66 -36.73
C LEU A 164 -8.71 -20.41 -35.95
N THR A 165 -7.95 -21.48 -35.69
CA THR A 165 -6.55 -21.36 -35.23
C THR A 165 -5.68 -20.82 -36.36
N LEU A 166 -4.81 -19.85 -36.09
CA LEU A 166 -3.89 -19.32 -37.09
C LEU A 166 -2.91 -20.40 -37.57
N GLY A 167 -2.63 -20.40 -38.88
CA GLY A 167 -1.86 -21.44 -39.57
C GLY A 167 -2.71 -22.52 -40.25
N ASN A 168 -3.90 -22.86 -39.72
CA ASN A 168 -4.78 -23.85 -40.36
C ASN A 168 -5.68 -23.23 -41.44
N THR A 169 -5.33 -23.41 -42.71
CA THR A 169 -5.99 -22.72 -43.83
C THR A 169 -7.19 -23.47 -44.43
N SER A 170 -7.65 -24.54 -43.81
CA SER A 170 -8.42 -25.61 -44.48
C SER A 170 -9.91 -25.31 -44.74
N SER A 171 -10.50 -24.32 -44.07
CA SER A 171 -11.97 -24.30 -43.88
C SER A 171 -12.67 -22.92 -43.91
N TYR A 172 -12.09 -21.90 -44.55
CA TYR A 172 -12.67 -20.54 -44.58
C TYR A 172 -14.14 -20.45 -45.03
N GLN A 173 -14.57 -21.33 -45.95
CA GLN A 173 -15.96 -21.39 -46.40
C GLN A 173 -16.95 -21.65 -45.26
N ASN A 174 -16.54 -22.37 -44.21
CA ASN A 174 -17.40 -22.75 -43.08
C ASN A 174 -17.41 -21.73 -41.92
N LEU A 175 -16.68 -20.61 -42.03
CA LEU A 175 -16.64 -19.55 -41.03
C LEU A 175 -17.66 -18.46 -41.42
N VAL A 176 -18.93 -18.74 -41.13
CA VAL A 176 -20.10 -17.92 -41.49
C VAL A 176 -20.66 -17.19 -40.27
N GLY A 177 -21.33 -16.06 -40.48
CA GLY A 177 -21.74 -15.16 -39.39
C GLY A 177 -20.57 -14.36 -38.80
N SER A 178 -20.82 -13.55 -37.78
CA SER A 178 -19.79 -12.67 -37.21
C SER A 178 -18.83 -13.40 -36.25
N PRO A 179 -17.58 -12.92 -36.08
CA PRO A 179 -16.70 -13.35 -35.00
C PRO A 179 -17.38 -13.20 -33.63
N SER A 180 -17.39 -14.26 -32.85
CA SER A 180 -18.01 -14.35 -31.52
C SER A 180 -16.98 -14.54 -30.39
N GLY A 181 -15.68 -14.39 -30.69
CA GLY A 181 -14.63 -14.61 -29.71
C GLY A 181 -13.23 -14.77 -30.29
N PHE A 182 -12.27 -14.95 -29.39
CA PHE A 182 -10.85 -15.14 -29.67
C PHE A 182 -10.27 -16.25 -28.79
N PHE A 183 -9.20 -16.89 -29.27
CA PHE A 183 -8.47 -17.93 -28.52
C PHE A 183 -7.03 -17.49 -28.24
N PHE A 184 -6.60 -17.60 -26.98
CA PHE A 184 -5.28 -17.22 -26.49
C PHE A 184 -4.47 -18.47 -26.06
N PRO A 185 -3.55 -18.97 -26.91
CA PRO A 185 -2.59 -19.99 -26.52
C PRO A 185 -1.57 -19.40 -25.53
N SER A 186 -0.91 -20.27 -24.75
CA SER A 186 0.22 -19.87 -23.91
C SER A 186 1.34 -19.25 -24.76
N GLY A 187 1.81 -18.06 -24.37
CA GLY A 187 2.88 -17.35 -25.08
C GLY A 187 2.40 -16.36 -26.15
N SER A 188 1.12 -16.03 -26.23
CA SER A 188 0.65 -14.82 -26.93
C SER A 188 1.39 -13.56 -26.45
N ALA A 189 1.66 -12.63 -27.35
CA ALA A 189 2.53 -11.47 -27.09
C ALA A 189 1.78 -10.18 -26.67
N ILE A 190 2.51 -9.07 -26.63
CA ILE A 190 2.02 -7.73 -26.24
C ILE A 190 1.15 -7.07 -27.33
N VAL A 191 0.21 -6.24 -26.90
CA VAL A 191 -0.39 -5.16 -27.70
C VAL A 191 0.01 -3.82 -27.07
N LEU A 192 0.86 -3.05 -27.75
CA LEU A 192 1.32 -1.73 -27.31
C LEU A 192 0.71 -0.65 -28.22
N ASN A 193 0.07 0.36 -27.64
CA ASN A 193 -0.41 1.55 -28.33
C ASN A 193 0.26 2.83 -27.82
N GLN A 194 0.67 3.67 -28.77
CA GLN A 194 1.23 5.01 -28.59
C GLN A 194 0.58 6.00 -29.56
N GLY A 195 -0.26 5.52 -30.49
CA GLY A 195 -0.96 6.32 -31.48
C GLY A 195 -2.33 6.80 -31.00
N GLN A 196 -2.79 7.91 -31.55
CA GLN A 196 -4.14 8.42 -31.31
C GLN A 196 -5.13 7.65 -32.20
N LEU A 197 -5.85 6.68 -31.65
CA LEU A 197 -6.71 5.75 -32.37
C LEU A 197 -8.17 6.18 -32.26
N SER A 198 -8.87 6.32 -33.39
CA SER A 198 -10.27 6.78 -33.43
C SER A 198 -11.08 5.96 -34.42
N VAL A 199 -12.27 5.49 -34.02
CA VAL A 199 -13.23 4.78 -34.88
C VAL A 199 -14.46 5.63 -35.18
N GLY A 200 -15.28 5.21 -36.15
CA GLY A 200 -16.54 5.90 -36.47
C GLY A 200 -17.53 5.96 -35.29
N GLU A 201 -18.50 6.87 -35.37
CA GLU A 201 -19.51 7.03 -34.33
C GLU A 201 -20.33 5.74 -34.11
N GLY A 202 -20.55 5.38 -32.83
CA GLY A 202 -21.25 4.16 -32.44
C GLY A 202 -20.55 2.88 -32.92
N LYS A 203 -19.21 2.87 -32.95
CA LYS A 203 -18.37 1.70 -33.26
C LYS A 203 -17.54 1.30 -32.05
N ARG A 204 -16.95 0.11 -32.14
CA ARG A 204 -16.11 -0.47 -31.08
C ARG A 204 -14.63 -0.39 -31.45
N LEU A 205 -13.80 0.01 -30.50
CA LEU A 205 -12.34 0.00 -30.58
C LEU A 205 -11.82 -0.95 -29.49
N ALA A 206 -11.21 -2.07 -29.88
CA ALA A 206 -10.75 -3.10 -28.97
C ALA A 206 -9.25 -3.40 -29.10
N LEU A 207 -8.51 -3.30 -28.00
CA LEU A 207 -7.10 -3.72 -27.87
C LEU A 207 -7.03 -4.93 -26.93
N ILE A 208 -6.67 -6.12 -27.45
CA ILE A 208 -6.81 -7.38 -26.70
C ILE A 208 -5.53 -8.23 -26.75
N GLY A 209 -4.79 -8.30 -25.64
CA GLY A 209 -3.43 -8.87 -25.57
C GLY A 209 -3.26 -9.99 -24.54
N ASN A 210 -2.04 -10.56 -24.45
CA ASN A 210 -1.60 -11.20 -23.19
C ASN A 210 -1.07 -10.16 -22.18
N ARG A 211 -0.49 -9.09 -22.70
CA ARG A 211 -0.18 -7.82 -22.01
C ARG A 211 -0.72 -6.70 -22.89
N VAL A 212 -1.37 -5.69 -22.32
CA VAL A 212 -1.82 -4.51 -23.09
C VAL A 212 -1.29 -3.24 -22.45
N ILE A 213 -0.64 -2.38 -23.25
CA ILE A 213 -0.09 -1.10 -22.79
C ILE A 213 -0.59 0.02 -23.72
N SER A 214 -1.06 1.15 -23.17
CA SER A 214 -1.44 2.34 -23.96
C SER A 214 -0.90 3.65 -23.37
N GLU A 215 -0.04 4.33 -24.14
CA GLU A 215 0.22 5.77 -24.04
C GLU A 215 -0.71 6.57 -24.97
N GLY A 216 -1.13 5.96 -26.08
CA GLY A 216 -1.94 6.63 -27.09
C GLY A 216 -3.41 6.70 -26.69
N GLY A 217 -4.06 7.84 -26.95
CA GLY A 217 -5.48 8.02 -26.68
C GLY A 217 -6.39 7.17 -27.59
N LEU A 218 -7.57 6.82 -27.06
CA LEU A 218 -8.53 5.89 -27.65
C LEU A 218 -9.91 6.54 -27.74
N GLN A 219 -10.42 6.73 -28.95
CA GLN A 219 -11.68 7.43 -29.22
C GLN A 219 -12.70 6.51 -29.90
N ALA A 220 -13.87 6.36 -29.29
CA ALA A 220 -15.04 5.72 -29.88
C ALA A 220 -16.31 6.54 -29.59
N PRO A 221 -16.52 7.69 -30.28
CA PRO A 221 -17.63 8.60 -30.00
C PRO A 221 -18.99 7.90 -30.04
N SER A 222 -19.79 8.04 -28.98
CA SER A 222 -21.08 7.32 -28.81
C SER A 222 -20.98 5.79 -28.92
N GLY A 223 -19.78 5.21 -28.85
CA GLY A 223 -19.45 3.81 -29.10
C GLY A 223 -18.89 3.10 -27.88
N GLN A 224 -17.91 2.23 -28.07
CA GLN A 224 -17.26 1.50 -26.96
C GLN A 224 -15.74 1.39 -27.16
N VAL A 225 -14.98 1.62 -26.10
CA VAL A 225 -13.57 1.25 -25.99
C VAL A 225 -13.44 0.03 -25.09
N ILE A 226 -12.65 -0.96 -25.53
CA ILE A 226 -12.33 -2.17 -24.79
C ILE A 226 -10.81 -2.32 -24.76
N VAL A 227 -10.23 -2.44 -23.57
CA VAL A 227 -8.82 -2.81 -23.39
C VAL A 227 -8.77 -4.01 -22.46
N ALA A 228 -8.31 -5.16 -22.96
CA ALA A 228 -8.40 -6.41 -22.22
C ALA A 228 -7.14 -7.27 -22.35
N SER A 229 -6.63 -7.78 -21.22
CA SER A 229 -5.57 -8.79 -21.20
C SER A 229 -6.14 -10.17 -20.88
N ILE A 230 -5.53 -11.23 -21.42
CA ILE A 230 -5.89 -12.61 -21.14
C ILE A 230 -4.63 -13.47 -21.00
N TYR A 231 -4.49 -14.16 -19.86
CA TYR A 231 -3.33 -15.01 -19.61
C TYR A 231 -3.31 -16.26 -20.51
N LYS A 232 -4.43 -16.99 -20.58
CA LYS A 232 -4.65 -18.18 -21.43
C LYS A 232 -6.14 -18.47 -21.55
N GLY A 233 -6.58 -19.07 -22.67
CA GLY A 233 -7.93 -19.64 -22.81
C GLY A 233 -8.83 -18.92 -23.81
N LEU A 234 -10.12 -18.88 -23.51
CA LEU A 234 -11.18 -18.42 -24.41
C LEU A 234 -11.64 -17.01 -24.05
N LEU A 235 -11.87 -16.17 -25.06
CA LEU A 235 -12.63 -14.92 -24.96
C LEU A 235 -13.91 -15.05 -25.77
N ARG A 236 -15.07 -14.88 -25.15
CA ARG A 236 -16.35 -14.72 -25.86
C ARG A 236 -16.69 -13.23 -26.03
N LEU A 237 -17.07 -12.85 -27.24
CA LEU A 237 -17.67 -11.53 -27.52
C LEU A 237 -19.19 -11.69 -27.41
N SER A 238 -19.83 -10.95 -26.51
CA SER A 238 -21.28 -11.01 -26.33
C SER A 238 -22.04 -10.51 -27.57
N GLY A 239 -23.28 -10.99 -27.72
CA GLY A 239 -24.18 -10.53 -28.77
C GLY A 239 -24.67 -9.09 -28.52
N PRO A 240 -25.07 -8.35 -29.58
CA PRO A 240 -25.61 -7.00 -29.42
C PRO A 240 -26.78 -6.95 -28.44
N GLY A 241 -26.68 -6.09 -27.42
CA GLY A 241 -27.69 -5.96 -26.36
C GLY A 241 -27.42 -6.76 -25.08
N GLN A 242 -26.32 -7.52 -25.00
CA GLN A 242 -25.83 -8.09 -23.74
C GLN A 242 -24.50 -7.43 -23.33
N VAL A 243 -24.42 -7.01 -22.06
CA VAL A 243 -23.15 -6.64 -21.39
C VAL A 243 -22.14 -7.77 -21.60
N LEU A 244 -20.87 -7.43 -21.82
CA LEU A 244 -19.80 -8.39 -22.09
C LEU A 244 -19.56 -9.28 -20.86
N SER A 245 -20.12 -10.48 -20.89
CA SER A 245 -19.72 -11.58 -20.02
C SER A 245 -18.38 -12.11 -20.51
N LEU A 246 -17.27 -11.70 -19.87
CA LEU A 246 -15.93 -12.21 -20.17
C LEU A 246 -15.77 -13.63 -19.59
N GLU A 247 -16.39 -14.60 -20.25
CA GLU A 247 -16.43 -16.00 -19.80
C GLU A 247 -15.10 -16.72 -20.09
N ILE A 248 -14.12 -16.54 -19.20
CA ILE A 248 -12.85 -17.29 -19.21
C ILE A 248 -13.12 -18.74 -18.80
N GLU A 249 -13.45 -19.59 -19.77
CA GLU A 249 -13.44 -21.04 -19.56
C GLU A 249 -12.00 -21.51 -19.28
N THR A 250 -11.64 -21.64 -18.00
CA THR A 250 -10.43 -22.35 -17.60
C THR A 250 -10.54 -23.81 -18.08
N PRO A 251 -9.56 -24.35 -18.84
CA PRO A 251 -9.66 -25.70 -19.37
C PRO A 251 -9.64 -26.72 -18.24
N VAL A 252 -10.80 -27.36 -18.01
CA VAL A 252 -10.99 -28.37 -16.98
C VAL A 252 -9.98 -29.51 -17.15
N LEU A 253 -9.30 -29.86 -16.06
CA LEU A 253 -8.41 -31.02 -15.99
C LEU A 253 -9.20 -32.30 -16.31
N GLY A 254 -9.06 -32.81 -17.53
CA GLY A 254 -9.84 -33.95 -18.01
C GLY A 254 -9.55 -34.44 -19.44
N ASN A 255 -8.88 -33.64 -20.29
CA ASN A 255 -8.46 -34.05 -21.63
C ASN A 255 -6.93 -33.94 -21.81
N GLU A 256 -6.20 -35.00 -21.45
CA GLU A 256 -4.72 -35.09 -21.55
C GLU A 256 -4.17 -35.08 -23.01
N ASN A 257 -5.02 -34.84 -24.02
CA ASN A 257 -4.66 -34.87 -25.44
C ASN A 257 -4.37 -33.48 -26.06
N LEU A 258 -4.31 -32.41 -25.25
CA LEU A 258 -3.75 -31.12 -25.69
C LEU A 258 -2.24 -31.00 -25.42
N GLY A 259 -1.63 -32.00 -24.77
CA GLY A 259 -0.19 -32.12 -24.64
C GLY A 259 0.40 -33.02 -25.73
N ASN A 260 0.67 -32.48 -26.92
CA ASN A 260 1.77 -32.86 -27.83
C ASN A 260 1.72 -32.03 -29.13
N GLU A 261 2.90 -31.56 -29.58
CA GLU A 261 3.24 -30.94 -30.86
C GLU A 261 2.09 -30.60 -31.84
N ASN A 262 1.66 -29.33 -31.87
CA ASN A 262 1.03 -28.73 -33.05
C ASN A 262 2.07 -27.84 -33.78
N PRO A 263 2.71 -28.29 -34.88
CA PRO A 263 3.89 -27.63 -35.46
C PRO A 263 3.62 -26.33 -36.24
N SER A 264 2.51 -25.65 -35.95
CA SER A 264 1.92 -24.61 -36.81
C SER A 264 2.13 -23.17 -36.32
N VAL A 265 2.48 -22.98 -35.05
CA VAL A 265 2.76 -21.64 -34.47
C VAL A 265 4.27 -21.43 -34.44
N PRO A 266 4.83 -20.42 -35.16
CA PRO A 266 6.26 -20.14 -35.11
C PRO A 266 6.67 -19.66 -33.71
N PRO A 267 7.86 -20.03 -33.20
CA PRO A 267 8.29 -19.67 -31.85
C PRO A 267 8.44 -18.15 -31.71
N VAL A 268 7.70 -17.57 -30.78
CA VAL A 268 7.72 -16.13 -30.49
C VAL A 268 9.11 -15.72 -29.99
N LEU A 269 9.70 -14.71 -30.62
CA LEU A 269 10.98 -14.14 -30.17
C LEU A 269 10.80 -13.48 -28.79
N SER A 270 11.81 -13.55 -27.92
CA SER A 270 11.72 -12.95 -26.59
C SER A 270 11.41 -11.45 -26.67
N LEU A 271 10.53 -10.98 -25.78
CA LEU A 271 9.99 -9.62 -25.79
C LEU A 271 11.07 -8.50 -25.79
N PRO A 272 12.22 -8.64 -25.09
CA PRO A 272 13.36 -7.71 -25.22
C PRO A 272 13.92 -7.59 -26.64
N LYS A 273 13.88 -8.67 -27.42
CA LYS A 273 14.34 -8.73 -28.82
C LYS A 273 13.30 -8.16 -29.79
N LEU A 274 12.01 -8.27 -29.44
CA LEU A 274 10.89 -7.71 -30.22
C LEU A 274 10.78 -6.18 -30.07
N LEU A 275 10.95 -5.63 -28.86
CA LEU A 275 10.83 -4.20 -28.61
C LEU A 275 12.08 -3.43 -29.08
N THR A 276 13.27 -3.82 -28.63
CA THR A 276 14.54 -3.13 -28.99
C THR A 276 14.95 -3.28 -30.47
N GLY A 277 14.30 -4.20 -31.21
CA GLY A 277 14.51 -4.44 -32.65
C GLY A 277 15.89 -4.99 -33.04
N GLY A 278 16.76 -5.25 -32.06
CA GLY A 278 18.18 -5.51 -32.31
C GLY A 278 18.94 -4.21 -32.63
N VAL A 279 19.31 -3.47 -31.58
CA VAL A 279 20.12 -2.22 -31.67
C VAL A 279 19.37 -1.03 -32.29
N GLY A 280 18.14 -0.76 -31.85
CA GLY A 280 17.54 0.58 -31.94
C GLY A 280 16.02 0.65 -32.12
N GLY A 281 15.30 0.98 -31.05
CA GLY A 281 13.89 1.41 -31.06
C GLY A 281 13.46 1.79 -29.64
N HIS A 282 12.87 2.97 -29.37
CA HIS A 282 11.65 3.58 -29.94
C HIS A 282 10.32 3.14 -29.28
N ALA A 283 10.35 2.39 -28.18
CA ALA A 283 9.29 2.51 -27.18
C ALA A 283 9.57 3.73 -26.29
N SER A 284 8.54 4.51 -25.94
CA SER A 284 8.58 5.50 -24.84
C SER A 284 7.90 4.93 -23.60
N ALA A 285 6.78 4.21 -23.76
CA ALA A 285 6.02 3.56 -22.69
C ALA A 285 6.83 2.59 -21.82
N VAL A 286 7.80 1.89 -22.43
CA VAL A 286 8.37 0.66 -21.87
C VAL A 286 9.89 0.69 -21.90
N GLU A 287 10.49 0.54 -20.72
CA GLU A 287 11.86 0.08 -20.57
C GLU A 287 11.91 -1.42 -20.24
N ILE A 288 13.09 -2.00 -20.38
CA ILE A 288 13.34 -3.41 -20.09
C ILE A 288 14.63 -3.48 -19.29
N ASP A 289 14.55 -4.07 -18.10
CA ASP A 289 15.68 -4.14 -17.18
C ASP A 289 16.67 -5.28 -17.53
N GLY A 290 17.72 -5.42 -16.71
CA GLY A 290 18.77 -6.43 -16.91
C GLY A 290 18.27 -7.88 -16.84
N SER A 291 17.15 -8.12 -16.17
CA SER A 291 16.45 -9.41 -16.09
C SER A 291 15.61 -9.72 -17.33
N GLY A 292 15.23 -8.70 -18.10
CA GLY A 292 14.33 -8.81 -19.25
C GLY A 292 12.85 -8.55 -18.91
N THR A 293 12.57 -8.06 -17.70
CA THR A 293 11.22 -7.67 -17.25
C THR A 293 10.76 -6.41 -17.97
N VAL A 294 9.49 -6.35 -18.33
CA VAL A 294 8.84 -5.19 -18.96
C VAL A 294 8.44 -4.20 -17.86
N ARG A 295 8.85 -2.94 -17.94
CA ARG A 295 8.50 -1.90 -16.97
C ARG A 295 8.00 -0.63 -17.64
N LEU A 296 7.01 0.04 -17.05
CA LEU A 296 6.57 1.37 -17.46
C LEU A 296 7.67 2.41 -17.22
N THR A 297 8.01 3.16 -18.26
CA THR A 297 9.05 4.18 -18.21
C THR A 297 8.67 5.31 -17.24
N GLY A 298 9.59 5.67 -16.36
CA GLY A 298 9.43 6.79 -15.43
C GLY A 298 8.72 6.44 -14.12
N SER A 299 7.85 5.43 -14.09
CA SER A 299 7.32 4.88 -12.83
C SER A 299 8.15 3.71 -12.31
N GLY A 300 8.60 2.83 -13.20
CA GLY A 300 9.29 1.58 -12.86
C GLY A 300 8.35 0.43 -12.49
N ILE A 301 7.03 0.60 -12.66
CA ILE A 301 6.01 -0.44 -12.46
C ILE A 301 6.21 -1.56 -13.49
N ALA A 302 6.34 -2.81 -13.05
CA ALA A 302 6.40 -3.95 -13.96
C ALA A 302 5.06 -4.18 -14.65
N VAL A 303 5.06 -4.71 -15.89
CA VAL A 303 3.83 -5.07 -16.62
C VAL A 303 3.94 -6.53 -17.08
N GLU A 304 3.29 -7.41 -16.34
CA GLU A 304 3.37 -8.85 -16.46
C GLU A 304 2.29 -9.49 -17.35
N SER A 305 2.40 -10.81 -17.55
CA SER A 305 1.47 -11.57 -18.38
C SER A 305 0.14 -11.74 -17.67
N GLY A 306 -0.87 -11.03 -18.16
CA GLY A 306 -2.14 -10.82 -17.45
C GLY A 306 -2.45 -9.33 -17.23
N ASP A 307 -1.51 -8.41 -17.45
CA ASP A 307 -1.72 -7.00 -17.08
C ASP A 307 -2.30 -6.12 -18.20
N VAL A 308 -3.03 -5.09 -17.78
CA VAL A 308 -3.38 -3.91 -18.59
C VAL A 308 -2.79 -2.66 -17.93
N ALA A 309 -2.01 -1.88 -18.68
CA ALA A 309 -1.37 -0.67 -18.18
C ALA A 309 -1.63 0.54 -19.09
N LEU A 310 -2.20 1.61 -18.55
CA LEU A 310 -2.41 2.89 -19.24
C LEU A 310 -1.53 3.96 -18.59
N GLN A 311 -0.86 4.78 -19.39
CA GLN A 311 0.04 5.84 -18.92
C GLN A 311 -0.17 7.10 -19.77
N ASN A 312 -0.64 8.20 -19.15
CA ASN A 312 -0.93 9.47 -19.82
C ASN A 312 -1.89 9.33 -21.03
N ALA A 313 -2.83 8.37 -20.95
CA ALA A 313 -3.76 8.05 -22.03
C ALA A 313 -5.09 8.81 -21.86
N GLU A 314 -5.58 9.39 -22.94
CA GLU A 314 -6.88 10.06 -23.04
C GLU A 314 -7.91 9.11 -23.69
N ILE A 315 -9.03 8.81 -23.04
CA ILE A 315 -10.07 7.93 -23.59
C ILE A 315 -11.42 8.65 -23.63
N GLU A 316 -12.00 8.78 -24.83
CA GLU A 316 -13.33 9.36 -25.06
C GLU A 316 -14.26 8.32 -25.71
N THR A 317 -15.38 8.00 -25.07
CA THR A 317 -16.23 6.89 -25.54
C THR A 317 -17.72 7.05 -25.20
N GLY A 318 -18.56 6.19 -25.76
CA GLY A 318 -19.91 5.96 -25.21
C GLY A 318 -19.83 5.18 -23.90
N THR A 319 -19.19 4.01 -23.91
CA THR A 319 -18.93 3.17 -22.73
C THR A 319 -17.50 2.64 -22.72
N LEU A 320 -16.95 2.34 -21.54
CA LEU A 320 -15.58 1.86 -21.35
C LEU A 320 -15.54 0.53 -20.60
N LEU A 321 -14.74 -0.40 -21.10
CA LEU A 321 -14.29 -1.59 -20.36
C LEU A 321 -12.77 -1.69 -20.40
N LEU A 322 -12.12 -1.49 -19.25
CA LEU A 322 -10.73 -1.88 -19.02
C LEU A 322 -10.75 -3.14 -18.15
N GLN A 323 -10.17 -4.25 -18.62
CA GLN A 323 -10.17 -5.52 -17.88
C GLN A 323 -8.82 -6.24 -17.90
N ALA A 324 -8.27 -6.51 -16.72
CA ALA A 324 -7.04 -7.28 -16.54
C ALA A 324 -7.31 -8.70 -16.02
N ALA A 325 -6.59 -9.69 -16.56
CA ALA A 325 -6.51 -11.06 -16.04
C ALA A 325 -5.41 -11.24 -14.96
N ASN A 326 -4.84 -10.13 -14.50
CA ASN A 326 -3.95 -9.94 -13.35
C ASN A 326 -4.14 -8.46 -12.93
N ASP A 327 -3.14 -7.58 -13.01
CA ASP A 327 -3.25 -6.18 -12.54
C ASP A 327 -3.75 -5.19 -13.61
N LEU A 328 -4.60 -4.25 -13.20
CA LEU A 328 -5.00 -3.09 -13.98
C LEU A 328 -4.33 -1.83 -13.41
N THR A 329 -3.34 -1.28 -14.12
CA THR A 329 -2.62 -0.06 -13.71
C THR A 329 -3.04 1.14 -14.58
N LEU A 330 -3.50 2.22 -13.94
CA LEU A 330 -3.84 3.50 -14.57
C LEU A 330 -2.94 4.60 -13.99
N LEU A 331 -2.11 5.23 -14.82
CA LEU A 331 -1.12 6.23 -14.43
C LEU A 331 -1.37 7.53 -15.19
N GLY A 332 -1.80 8.60 -14.52
CA GLY A 332 -2.13 9.89 -15.14
C GLY A 332 -3.13 9.79 -16.30
N THR A 333 -4.07 8.85 -16.20
CA THR A 333 -5.00 8.50 -17.29
C THR A 333 -6.30 9.30 -17.16
N GLU A 334 -6.79 9.86 -18.27
CA GLU A 334 -8.09 10.57 -18.32
C GLU A 334 -9.13 9.73 -19.09
N LEU A 335 -10.23 9.40 -18.42
CA LEU A 335 -11.31 8.58 -18.94
C LEU A 335 -12.62 9.39 -18.97
N SER A 336 -13.25 9.51 -20.13
CA SER A 336 -14.55 10.15 -20.31
C SER A 336 -15.51 9.27 -21.11
N GLY A 337 -16.67 8.97 -20.54
CA GLY A 337 -17.70 8.11 -21.13
C GLY A 337 -19.09 8.72 -21.00
N ASN A 338 -19.90 8.67 -22.06
CA ASN A 338 -21.31 9.10 -22.02
C ASN A 338 -22.26 8.11 -21.31
N GLY A 339 -21.73 7.01 -20.77
CA GLY A 339 -22.43 5.97 -20.05
C GLY A 339 -21.47 5.26 -19.08
N ASP A 340 -21.60 3.95 -18.94
CA ASP A 340 -20.78 3.14 -18.02
C ASP A 340 -19.27 3.23 -18.29
N ILE A 341 -18.50 3.38 -17.21
CA ILE A 341 -17.06 3.07 -17.18
C ILE A 341 -16.85 1.90 -16.22
N ARG A 342 -16.16 0.85 -16.68
CA ARG A 342 -15.87 -0.36 -15.89
C ARG A 342 -14.37 -0.63 -15.89
N LEU A 343 -13.78 -0.66 -14.70
CA LEU A 343 -12.37 -0.92 -14.41
C LEU A 343 -12.29 -2.25 -13.64
N ILE A 344 -11.75 -3.30 -14.26
CA ILE A 344 -11.82 -4.67 -13.73
C ILE A 344 -10.41 -5.30 -13.70
N ALA A 345 -10.06 -5.98 -12.62
CA ALA A 345 -8.86 -6.80 -12.48
C ALA A 345 -9.17 -8.11 -11.76
N ASP A 346 -8.59 -9.22 -12.21
CA ASP A 346 -8.58 -10.47 -11.44
C ASP A 346 -7.57 -10.39 -10.27
N GLY A 347 -6.56 -9.52 -10.37
CA GLY A 347 -5.66 -9.11 -9.28
C GLY A 347 -6.05 -7.75 -8.70
N THR A 348 -5.09 -6.82 -8.62
CA THR A 348 -5.28 -5.46 -8.07
C THR A 348 -5.68 -4.44 -9.13
N VAL A 349 -6.58 -3.50 -8.79
CA VAL A 349 -6.77 -2.26 -9.57
C VAL A 349 -5.98 -1.14 -8.92
N ARG A 350 -4.97 -0.62 -9.64
CA ARG A 350 -4.05 0.41 -9.19
C ARG A 350 -4.21 1.71 -9.98
N ILE A 351 -4.52 2.80 -9.29
CA ILE A 351 -4.75 4.12 -9.89
C ILE A 351 -3.79 5.13 -9.28
N ARG A 352 -3.12 5.91 -10.13
CA ARG A 352 -2.08 6.89 -9.78
C ARG A 352 -2.15 8.14 -10.65
N ASP A 353 -1.83 9.30 -10.09
CA ASP A 353 -1.38 10.45 -10.88
C ASP A 353 0.01 10.20 -11.49
N SER A 354 0.32 10.88 -12.59
CA SER A 354 1.67 10.94 -13.16
C SER A 354 2.29 12.32 -12.97
N GLY A 355 3.62 12.41 -13.13
CA GLY A 355 4.34 13.69 -13.12
C GLY A 355 4.06 14.60 -14.33
N GLU A 356 3.21 14.19 -15.26
CA GLU A 356 2.82 14.94 -16.46
C GLU A 356 1.30 15.16 -16.57
N GLN A 357 0.47 14.29 -15.98
CA GLN A 357 -0.99 14.31 -16.08
C GLN A 357 -1.62 13.73 -14.80
N LEU A 358 -2.66 14.40 -14.27
CA LEU A 358 -3.48 13.88 -13.17
C LEU A 358 -4.48 12.83 -13.67
N PHE A 359 -4.85 11.88 -12.82
CA PHE A 359 -5.90 10.91 -13.13
C PHE A 359 -7.30 11.57 -13.11
N ALA A 360 -8.18 11.14 -14.01
CA ALA A 360 -9.61 11.45 -13.95
C ALA A 360 -10.48 10.37 -14.59
N ALA A 361 -11.65 10.09 -14.02
CA ALA A 361 -12.68 9.21 -14.56
C ALA A 361 -14.06 9.87 -14.47
N ARG A 362 -14.73 10.03 -15.63
CA ARG A 362 -16.02 10.71 -15.79
C ARG A 362 -17.02 9.83 -16.52
N ALA A 363 -17.94 9.22 -15.78
CA ALA A 363 -18.97 8.33 -16.31
C ALA A 363 -20.34 9.01 -16.44
N GLY A 364 -20.96 8.93 -17.62
CA GLY A 364 -22.33 9.40 -17.87
C GLY A 364 -23.43 8.49 -17.32
N ASN A 365 -23.06 7.34 -16.74
CA ASN A 365 -23.93 6.49 -15.94
C ASN A 365 -23.15 5.94 -14.72
N GLU A 366 -22.89 4.64 -14.68
CA GLU A 366 -22.19 3.95 -13.58
C GLU A 366 -20.66 4.02 -13.74
N LEU A 367 -19.93 4.24 -12.63
CA LEU A 367 -18.48 4.05 -12.55
C LEU A 367 -18.18 2.85 -11.65
N GLN A 368 -17.86 1.72 -12.27
CA GLN A 368 -17.54 0.47 -11.57
C GLN A 368 -16.03 0.25 -11.50
N ILE A 369 -15.53 -0.06 -10.30
CA ILE A 369 -14.17 -0.56 -10.05
C ILE A 369 -14.28 -1.93 -9.40
N ALA A 370 -13.58 -2.95 -9.92
CA ALA A 370 -13.62 -4.30 -9.39
C ALA A 370 -12.24 -4.96 -9.40
N ALA A 371 -11.81 -5.48 -8.26
CA ALA A 371 -10.57 -6.22 -8.08
C ALA A 371 -10.86 -7.60 -7.46
N GLY A 372 -10.15 -8.64 -7.92
CA GLY A 372 -10.11 -9.94 -7.25
C GLY A 372 -9.24 -9.92 -5.99
N GLU A 373 -8.33 -8.95 -5.87
CA GLU A 373 -7.55 -8.65 -4.67
C GLU A 373 -7.95 -7.26 -4.11
N ASP A 374 -7.03 -6.30 -4.07
CA ASP A 374 -7.20 -4.97 -3.47
C ASP A 374 -7.59 -3.89 -4.50
N ILE A 375 -8.15 -2.77 -4.03
CA ILE A 375 -8.24 -1.53 -4.79
C ILE A 375 -7.29 -0.48 -4.19
N ASP A 376 -6.42 0.08 -5.03
CA ASP A 376 -5.26 0.87 -4.65
C ASP A 376 -5.24 2.21 -5.42
N ILE A 377 -5.82 3.26 -4.84
CA ILE A 377 -6.01 4.59 -5.45
C ILE A 377 -5.18 5.65 -4.71
N LEU A 378 -4.36 6.38 -5.47
CA LEU A 378 -3.66 7.60 -5.04
C LEU A 378 -3.74 8.64 -6.16
N ALA A 379 -4.81 9.45 -6.13
CA ALA A 379 -5.14 10.48 -7.11
C ALA A 379 -5.38 11.82 -6.38
N LEU A 380 -4.28 12.51 -6.06
CA LEU A 380 -4.23 13.71 -5.23
C LEU A 380 -4.33 14.96 -6.10
N SER A 381 -5.55 15.38 -6.43
CA SER A 381 -5.77 16.61 -7.21
C SER A 381 -5.81 17.85 -6.30
N PRO A 382 -4.84 18.78 -6.38
CA PRO A 382 -4.81 19.98 -5.52
C PRO A 382 -5.91 21.02 -5.86
N GLU A 383 -6.79 20.73 -6.82
CA GLU A 383 -7.98 21.51 -7.19
C GLU A 383 -9.28 20.67 -7.09
N ALA A 384 -9.24 19.52 -6.41
CA ALA A 384 -10.31 18.50 -6.41
C ALA A 384 -11.68 19.00 -5.92
N ALA A 385 -11.72 20.00 -5.02
CA ALA A 385 -12.94 20.57 -4.46
C ALA A 385 -13.95 21.00 -5.55
N ASP A 386 -13.46 21.58 -6.65
CA ASP A 386 -14.27 21.96 -7.81
C ASP A 386 -14.45 20.78 -8.79
N ASN A 387 -13.40 19.99 -9.04
CA ASN A 387 -13.36 18.93 -10.06
C ASN A 387 -12.72 17.62 -9.53
N PRO A 388 -13.47 16.77 -8.83
CA PRO A 388 -12.97 15.51 -8.26
C PRO A 388 -12.41 14.54 -9.31
N PRO A 389 -11.37 13.74 -8.99
CA PRO A 389 -10.84 12.75 -9.93
C PRO A 389 -11.87 11.69 -10.35
N PHE A 390 -12.76 11.25 -9.46
CA PHE A 390 -13.80 10.26 -9.76
C PHE A 390 -15.19 10.90 -9.78
N GLN A 391 -15.84 10.84 -10.94
CA GLN A 391 -17.14 11.46 -11.21
C GLN A 391 -18.05 10.51 -11.99
N ALA A 392 -19.31 10.36 -11.54
CA ALA A 392 -20.32 9.55 -12.22
C ALA A 392 -21.70 10.21 -12.11
N LEU A 393 -22.49 10.29 -13.19
CA LEU A 393 -23.89 10.76 -13.10
C LEU A 393 -24.82 9.78 -12.38
N GLY A 394 -24.48 8.49 -12.37
CA GLY A 394 -25.12 7.45 -11.57
C GLY A 394 -24.27 7.07 -10.35
N ASP A 395 -24.30 5.79 -10.00
CA ASP A 395 -23.57 5.25 -8.86
C ASP A 395 -22.06 5.11 -9.15
N ILE A 396 -21.25 5.29 -8.10
CA ILE A 396 -19.85 4.84 -8.03
C ILE A 396 -19.82 3.57 -7.16
N VAL A 397 -19.35 2.47 -7.73
CA VAL A 397 -19.35 1.15 -7.05
C VAL A 397 -17.96 0.54 -7.14
N ALA A 398 -17.32 0.33 -5.99
CA ALA A 398 -16.03 -0.30 -5.89
C ALA A 398 -16.14 -1.66 -5.16
N ILE A 399 -15.55 -2.70 -5.75
CA ILE A 399 -15.61 -4.09 -5.26
C ILE A 399 -14.20 -4.65 -5.13
N ALA A 400 -13.81 -5.11 -3.94
CA ALA A 400 -12.51 -5.76 -3.69
C ALA A 400 -12.72 -7.19 -3.18
N GLY A 401 -11.88 -8.13 -3.61
CA GLY A 401 -11.97 -9.53 -3.18
C GLY A 401 -11.46 -9.76 -1.76
N THR A 402 -10.42 -9.01 -1.37
CA THR A 402 -9.94 -8.93 0.03
C THR A 402 -10.87 -8.12 0.92
N GLY A 403 -11.58 -7.15 0.34
CA GLY A 403 -12.32 -6.11 1.04
C GLY A 403 -11.51 -4.86 1.38
N ASN A 404 -10.24 -4.74 0.94
CA ASN A 404 -9.39 -3.58 1.19
C ASN A 404 -9.53 -2.51 0.10
N PHE A 405 -9.66 -1.25 0.51
CA PHE A 405 -9.74 -0.08 -0.36
C PHE A 405 -8.79 1.01 0.14
N SER A 406 -7.64 1.20 -0.52
CA SER A 406 -6.86 2.43 -0.37
C SER A 406 -7.44 3.48 -1.30
N GLY A 407 -7.98 4.56 -0.74
CA GLY A 407 -8.77 5.57 -1.47
C GLY A 407 -8.32 6.99 -1.14
N ASP A 408 -7.14 7.36 -1.61
CA ASP A 408 -6.61 8.73 -1.50
C ASP A 408 -7.07 9.55 -2.72
N SER A 409 -8.33 10.04 -2.69
CA SER A 409 -8.97 10.83 -3.76
C SER A 409 -10.35 11.37 -3.36
N HIS A 410 -10.79 12.46 -3.99
CA HIS A 410 -12.20 12.89 -3.96
C HIS A 410 -13.10 12.07 -4.89
N PHE A 411 -14.37 11.91 -4.49
CA PHE A 411 -15.41 11.19 -5.25
C PHE A 411 -16.73 12.00 -5.33
N ARG A 412 -17.38 12.01 -6.50
CA ARG A 412 -18.68 12.68 -6.73
C ARG A 412 -19.65 11.84 -7.56
N ALA A 413 -20.66 11.28 -6.91
CA ALA A 413 -21.71 10.46 -7.50
C ALA A 413 -23.04 11.24 -7.63
N GLY A 414 -23.62 11.26 -8.83
CA GLY A 414 -25.00 11.72 -9.08
C GLY A 414 -26.05 10.69 -8.64
N GLY A 415 -25.63 9.46 -8.38
CA GLY A 415 -26.30 8.45 -7.57
C GLY A 415 -25.56 8.19 -6.26
N SER A 416 -25.40 6.93 -5.91
CA SER A 416 -24.83 6.43 -4.65
C SER A 416 -23.31 6.19 -4.73
N PHE A 417 -22.63 6.09 -3.58
CA PHE A 417 -21.24 5.63 -3.47
C PHE A 417 -21.17 4.38 -2.60
N ARG A 418 -20.57 3.27 -3.08
CA ARG A 418 -20.46 2.03 -2.30
C ARG A 418 -19.10 1.35 -2.43
N LEU A 419 -18.50 1.00 -1.28
CA LEU A 419 -17.32 0.13 -1.15
C LEU A 419 -17.78 -1.22 -0.57
N SER A 420 -17.50 -2.34 -1.27
CA SER A 420 -17.98 -3.66 -0.85
C SER A 420 -17.04 -4.82 -1.18
N THR A 421 -17.04 -5.85 -0.35
CA THR A 421 -16.43 -7.15 -0.65
C THR A 421 -17.10 -7.83 -1.85
N ALA A 422 -16.44 -8.81 -2.45
CA ALA A 422 -17.05 -9.68 -3.48
C ALA A 422 -18.30 -10.46 -2.98
N THR A 423 -18.57 -10.53 -1.68
CA THR A 423 -19.81 -11.10 -1.10
C THR A 423 -20.90 -10.07 -0.84
N GLY A 424 -20.63 -8.76 -1.02
CA GLY A 424 -21.58 -7.67 -0.81
C GLY A 424 -21.57 -7.06 0.60
N GLU A 425 -20.72 -7.53 1.51
CA GLU A 425 -20.48 -6.88 2.81
C GLU A 425 -19.69 -5.57 2.63
N PRO A 426 -19.85 -4.54 3.48
CA PRO A 426 -19.11 -3.27 3.34
C PRO A 426 -17.59 -3.42 3.44
N GLY A 427 -16.84 -2.70 2.60
CA GLY A 427 -15.37 -2.82 2.49
C GLY A 427 -14.58 -1.87 3.40
N GLN A 428 -13.41 -2.31 3.89
CA GLN A 428 -12.53 -1.49 4.74
C GLN A 428 -11.85 -0.40 3.91
N PHE A 429 -11.96 0.85 4.38
CA PHE A 429 -11.54 2.05 3.69
C PHE A 429 -10.35 2.72 4.40
N LEU A 430 -9.20 2.72 3.73
CA LEU A 430 -7.97 3.40 4.14
C LEU A 430 -7.79 4.67 3.31
N SER A 431 -7.54 5.81 3.95
CA SER A 431 -7.18 7.05 3.24
C SER A 431 -6.22 7.90 4.08
N LEU A 432 -4.95 7.95 3.65
CA LEU A 432 -3.88 8.64 4.35
C LEU A 432 -3.76 10.12 3.97
N PHE A 433 -4.46 10.55 2.92
CA PHE A 433 -4.28 11.89 2.34
C PHE A 433 -5.56 12.70 2.11
N ASP A 434 -6.56 12.22 1.37
CA ASP A 434 -7.57 13.12 0.75
C ASP A 434 -8.99 12.49 0.61
N PRO A 435 -9.74 12.27 1.71
CA PRO A 435 -10.96 11.45 1.75
C PRO A 435 -12.24 12.31 1.75
N ILE A 436 -12.61 12.87 0.60
CA ILE A 436 -13.89 13.59 0.43
C ILE A 436 -14.84 12.83 -0.51
N ILE A 437 -15.98 12.41 0.04
CA ILE A 437 -17.05 11.73 -0.70
C ILE A 437 -18.29 12.63 -0.79
N SER A 438 -18.83 12.77 -2.00
CA SER A 438 -20.12 13.41 -2.25
C SER A 438 -21.00 12.48 -3.10
N ALA A 439 -22.23 12.21 -2.66
CA ALA A 439 -23.16 11.32 -3.35
C ALA A 439 -24.62 11.77 -3.18
N ARG A 440 -25.42 11.83 -4.23
CA ARG A 440 -26.86 12.16 -4.12
C ARG A 440 -27.71 11.01 -3.60
N GLY A 441 -27.26 9.78 -3.78
CA GLY A 441 -27.82 8.57 -3.18
C GLY A 441 -27.24 8.29 -1.79
N ASP A 442 -27.18 7.02 -1.42
CA ASP A 442 -26.54 6.58 -0.19
C ASP A 442 -25.01 6.56 -0.31
N VAL A 443 -24.32 6.61 0.82
CA VAL A 443 -22.89 6.29 0.96
C VAL A 443 -22.74 5.05 1.85
N VAL A 444 -22.00 4.03 1.38
CA VAL A 444 -21.79 2.76 2.08
C VAL A 444 -20.30 2.40 2.12
N PHE A 445 -19.76 2.18 3.32
CA PHE A 445 -18.39 1.73 3.57
C PHE A 445 -18.34 0.85 4.83
N GLY A 446 -17.24 0.09 5.00
CA GLY A 446 -16.94 -0.66 6.20
C GLY A 446 -16.18 0.19 7.21
N ASP A 447 -15.20 -0.38 7.92
CA ASP A 447 -14.35 0.38 8.83
C ASP A 447 -13.52 1.42 8.07
N TYR A 448 -13.34 2.61 8.66
CA TYR A 448 -12.50 3.68 8.12
C TYR A 448 -11.29 3.92 9.01
N SER A 449 -10.10 3.95 8.41
CA SER A 449 -8.89 4.46 9.06
C SER A 449 -8.19 5.46 8.14
N GLY A 450 -7.89 6.65 8.64
CA GLY A 450 -7.33 7.69 7.78
C GLY A 450 -7.24 9.07 8.39
N VAL A 451 -6.92 10.07 7.57
CA VAL A 451 -6.99 11.48 7.98
C VAL A 451 -8.45 11.96 8.05
N SER A 452 -8.65 13.25 8.34
CA SER A 452 -9.97 13.87 8.47
C SER A 452 -10.94 13.51 7.34
N LEU A 453 -12.08 12.91 7.69
CA LEU A 453 -13.06 12.36 6.76
C LEU A 453 -14.23 13.32 6.53
N LYS A 454 -14.60 13.56 5.26
CA LYS A 454 -15.84 14.25 4.90
C LYS A 454 -16.73 13.40 3.97
N ILE A 455 -17.99 13.26 4.35
CA ILE A 455 -19.03 12.60 3.54
C ILE A 455 -20.30 13.46 3.51
N GLU A 456 -20.78 13.78 2.31
CA GLU A 456 -22.07 14.43 2.07
C GLU A 456 -22.96 13.54 1.19
N ALA A 457 -24.09 13.12 1.74
CA ALA A 457 -25.06 12.21 1.14
C ALA A 457 -26.44 12.87 0.99
N GLY A 458 -27.07 12.76 -0.19
CA GLY A 458 -28.49 13.10 -0.38
C GLY A 458 -29.44 12.01 0.15
N GLY A 459 -28.96 10.76 0.19
CA GLY A 459 -29.55 9.64 0.90
C GLY A 459 -28.92 9.43 2.28
N ASN A 460 -28.70 8.17 2.64
CA ASN A 460 -28.18 7.76 3.96
C ASN A 460 -26.64 7.62 3.97
N ILE A 461 -26.05 7.58 5.15
CA ILE A 461 -24.64 7.19 5.35
C ILE A 461 -24.59 5.93 6.22
N PHE A 462 -23.98 4.87 5.69
CA PHE A 462 -23.73 3.60 6.38
C PHE A 462 -22.22 3.35 6.48
N GLY A 463 -21.69 3.13 7.68
CA GLY A 463 -20.25 2.96 7.94
C GLY A 463 -19.93 1.97 9.07
N GLY A 464 -18.69 1.50 9.11
CA GLY A 464 -18.12 0.70 10.21
C GLY A 464 -17.56 1.55 11.34
N ASP A 465 -16.46 1.11 11.95
CA ASP A 465 -15.71 1.89 12.96
C ASP A 465 -14.85 2.96 12.27
N ILE A 466 -14.93 4.22 12.73
CA ILE A 466 -14.17 5.35 12.17
C ILE A 466 -13.01 5.71 13.11
N SER A 467 -11.77 5.72 12.60
CA SER A 467 -10.58 6.11 13.35
C SER A 467 -9.72 7.12 12.60
N ILE A 468 -9.60 8.33 13.16
CA ILE A 468 -8.81 9.41 12.57
C ILE A 468 -7.36 9.35 13.06
N VAL A 469 -6.39 9.49 12.15
CA VAL A 469 -4.94 9.51 12.47
C VAL A 469 -4.33 10.91 12.46
N GLY A 470 -5.07 11.91 11.98
CA GLY A 470 -4.66 13.32 11.99
C GLY A 470 -5.50 14.20 11.04
N PRO A 471 -5.23 15.52 11.01
CA PRO A 471 -5.82 16.44 10.04
C PRO A 471 -5.39 16.13 8.60
N ASP A 472 -6.28 16.38 7.64
CA ASP A 472 -5.98 16.37 6.21
C ASP A 472 -5.25 17.65 5.81
N THR A 473 -3.93 17.65 6.04
CA THR A 473 -3.08 18.79 5.67
C THR A 473 -2.84 18.93 4.16
N THR A 474 -3.48 18.11 3.31
CA THR A 474 -3.33 18.16 1.84
C THR A 474 -4.40 19.02 1.17
N LEU A 475 -5.59 19.12 1.77
CA LEU A 475 -6.70 19.93 1.27
C LEU A 475 -6.32 21.40 0.99
N VAL A 476 -6.86 21.91 -0.12
CA VAL A 476 -6.78 23.31 -0.53
C VAL A 476 -8.19 23.88 -0.59
N GLY A 477 -8.62 24.58 0.47
CA GLY A 477 -9.97 25.17 0.56
C GLY A 477 -10.07 26.28 1.62
N ASP A 478 -10.91 27.27 1.35
CA ASP A 478 -11.09 28.51 2.13
C ASP A 478 -12.45 28.59 2.86
N ASP A 479 -13.24 27.53 2.85
CA ASP A 479 -14.54 27.42 3.52
C ASP A 479 -14.41 26.98 5.01
N ALA A 480 -15.54 26.66 5.66
CA ALA A 480 -15.57 26.26 7.06
C ALA A 480 -15.16 24.81 7.31
N ASP A 481 -15.58 23.86 6.47
CA ASP A 481 -15.23 22.45 6.61
C ASP A 481 -13.77 22.21 6.24
N ALA A 482 -13.28 22.75 5.11
CA ALA A 482 -11.89 22.54 4.71
C ALA A 482 -10.92 23.05 5.79
N ARG A 483 -11.21 24.19 6.44
CA ARG A 483 -10.42 24.65 7.60
C ARG A 483 -10.49 23.71 8.81
N ILE A 484 -11.63 23.06 9.06
CA ILE A 484 -11.76 22.06 10.13
C ILE A 484 -10.92 20.84 9.76
N LEU A 485 -11.20 20.21 8.61
CA LEU A 485 -10.51 19.01 8.12
C LEU A 485 -8.98 19.20 8.05
N GLN A 486 -8.52 20.37 7.59
CA GLN A 486 -7.10 20.71 7.41
C GLN A 486 -6.36 21.09 8.70
N THR A 487 -7.07 21.54 9.75
CA THR A 487 -6.41 22.04 10.97
C THR A 487 -6.78 21.31 12.25
N GLN A 488 -7.67 20.30 12.17
CA GLN A 488 -8.13 19.44 13.25
C GLN A 488 -8.31 18.01 12.72
N ALA A 489 -8.04 16.99 13.54
CA ALA A 489 -8.48 15.62 13.26
C ALA A 489 -10.03 15.57 13.29
N ALA A 490 -10.70 15.39 12.15
CA ALA A 490 -12.14 15.68 12.06
C ALA A 490 -12.97 14.62 11.32
N VAL A 491 -14.24 14.49 11.73
CA VAL A 491 -15.26 13.69 11.05
C VAL A 491 -16.45 14.59 10.74
N ILE A 492 -16.79 14.72 9.45
CA ILE A 492 -17.95 15.50 8.99
C ILE A 492 -18.84 14.60 8.13
N LEU A 493 -19.95 14.12 8.69
CA LEU A 493 -20.94 13.29 8.00
C LEU A 493 -22.27 14.05 7.90
N ARG A 494 -22.79 14.26 6.69
CA ARG A 494 -24.11 14.88 6.46
C ARG A 494 -24.98 14.01 5.56
N ALA A 495 -26.14 13.61 6.05
CA ALA A 495 -27.15 12.86 5.31
C ALA A 495 -28.38 13.74 4.99
N GLY A 496 -29.11 13.42 3.92
CA GLY A 496 -30.29 14.18 3.51
C GLY A 496 -30.02 15.52 2.81
N VAL A 497 -28.82 15.72 2.24
CA VAL A 497 -28.34 16.98 1.65
C VAL A 497 -28.98 17.25 0.26
N GLU A 498 -29.63 18.42 0.07
CA GLU A 498 -30.30 18.74 -1.22
C GLU A 498 -29.34 19.17 -2.35
N GLU A 499 -28.53 20.22 -2.17
CA GLU A 499 -27.74 20.83 -3.26
C GLU A 499 -26.32 20.24 -3.43
N ILE A 500 -26.21 18.92 -3.62
CA ILE A 500 -24.95 18.30 -4.06
C ILE A 500 -24.72 18.63 -5.55
N ALA A 501 -23.55 19.22 -5.84
CA ALA A 501 -23.15 19.68 -7.16
C ALA A 501 -23.13 18.54 -8.21
N GLU A 502 -23.51 18.88 -9.45
CA GLU A 502 -23.50 17.92 -10.57
C GLU A 502 -22.06 17.47 -10.92
N PRO A 503 -21.86 16.19 -11.28
CA PRO A 503 -20.64 15.74 -11.94
C PRO A 503 -20.41 16.45 -13.30
N ASN A 504 -19.21 16.99 -13.51
CA ASN A 504 -18.82 17.64 -14.75
C ASN A 504 -18.13 16.65 -15.68
N LEU A 505 -18.84 16.21 -16.73
CA LEU A 505 -18.35 15.20 -17.68
C LEU A 505 -17.39 15.73 -18.76
N VAL A 506 -17.19 17.04 -18.89
CA VAL A 506 -16.47 17.61 -20.05
C VAL A 506 -14.99 17.83 -19.73
N PRO A 507 -14.04 17.15 -20.41
CA PRO A 507 -12.60 17.33 -20.22
C PRO A 507 -12.17 18.80 -20.35
N GLY A 508 -11.34 19.27 -19.42
CA GLY A 508 -10.79 20.64 -19.39
C GLY A 508 -11.81 21.79 -19.26
N SER A 509 -13.11 21.51 -19.10
CA SER A 509 -14.15 22.54 -19.06
C SER A 509 -14.35 23.10 -17.65
N PHE A 510 -13.48 24.05 -17.27
CA PHE A 510 -13.63 24.90 -16.08
C PHE A 510 -14.76 25.94 -16.26
N GLY A 511 -15.99 25.44 -16.39
CA GLY A 511 -17.22 26.24 -16.49
C GLY A 511 -17.66 26.72 -15.11
N GLY A 512 -17.06 27.81 -14.63
CA GLY A 512 -17.26 28.30 -13.26
C GLY A 512 -18.71 28.59 -12.89
N GLY A 513 -19.17 28.04 -11.75
CA GLY A 513 -20.53 28.22 -11.24
C GLY A 513 -21.05 27.09 -10.36
N GLY A 514 -20.17 26.40 -9.62
CA GLY A 514 -20.54 25.23 -8.82
C GLY A 514 -19.32 24.45 -8.34
N GLY A 515 -18.57 25.03 -7.40
CA GLY A 515 -17.60 24.26 -6.63
C GLY A 515 -18.30 23.32 -5.65
N THR A 516 -17.57 22.77 -4.68
CA THR A 516 -18.23 22.21 -3.49
C THR A 516 -18.98 23.34 -2.79
N ILE A 517 -20.31 23.35 -2.89
CA ILE A 517 -21.13 24.21 -2.04
C ILE A 517 -21.11 23.55 -0.66
N PHE A 518 -20.21 24.03 0.19
CA PHE A 518 -20.15 23.69 1.61
C PHE A 518 -21.42 24.26 2.28
N ILE A 519 -22.53 23.53 2.17
CA ILE A 519 -23.85 24.06 2.52
C ILE A 519 -23.94 24.28 4.03
N SER A 520 -23.92 25.55 4.44
CA SER A 520 -24.31 25.93 5.79
C SER A 520 -25.83 25.76 5.94
N SER A 521 -26.24 24.56 6.34
CA SER A 521 -27.62 24.09 6.61
C SER A 521 -28.61 24.20 5.44
N GLY A 522 -29.04 23.04 4.92
CA GLY A 522 -30.16 22.90 3.98
C GLY A 522 -30.81 21.52 4.12
N ALA A 523 -32.04 21.49 4.62
CA ALA A 523 -32.97 20.36 4.56
C ALA A 523 -33.87 20.52 3.31
N ALA A 524 -34.46 19.48 2.73
CA ALA A 524 -34.83 18.19 3.32
C ALA A 524 -34.79 16.98 2.35
N SER A 525 -34.00 15.96 2.71
CA SER A 525 -34.23 14.55 2.35
C SER A 525 -34.11 13.67 3.60
N GLY A 526 -34.90 12.60 3.70
CA GLY A 526 -35.03 11.77 4.91
C GLY A 526 -33.86 10.82 5.18
N GLY A 527 -32.63 11.23 4.86
CA GLY A 527 -31.42 10.43 5.04
C GLY A 527 -30.97 10.37 6.49
N SER A 528 -30.59 9.17 6.95
CA SER A 528 -30.04 8.91 8.29
C SER A 528 -28.55 8.59 8.25
N ILE A 529 -27.87 8.72 9.39
CA ILE A 529 -26.48 8.29 9.60
C ILE A 529 -26.49 7.06 10.51
N ALA A 530 -25.87 5.96 10.09
CA ALA A 530 -25.70 4.74 10.88
C ALA A 530 -24.25 4.25 10.77
N ILE A 531 -23.49 4.34 11.88
CA ILE A 531 -22.06 3.98 11.95
C ILE A 531 -21.75 3.15 13.20
N ALA A 532 -20.62 2.44 13.25
CA ALA A 532 -20.29 1.61 14.41
C ALA A 532 -19.68 2.43 15.57
N SER A 533 -18.63 3.23 15.33
CA SER A 533 -18.05 4.14 16.33
C SER A 533 -17.25 5.28 15.69
N ILE A 534 -16.85 6.25 16.51
CA ILE A 534 -15.85 7.27 16.14
C ILE A 534 -14.76 7.31 17.21
N SER A 535 -13.50 7.37 16.76
CA SER A 535 -12.31 7.43 17.60
C SER A 535 -11.26 8.41 17.06
N ASN A 536 -10.45 8.93 17.99
CA ASN A 536 -9.23 9.71 17.72
C ASN A 536 -9.43 11.04 16.96
N SER A 537 -10.66 11.57 16.94
CA SER A 537 -10.97 12.90 16.40
C SER A 537 -10.82 14.00 17.46
N GLU A 538 -10.53 15.22 17.02
CA GLU A 538 -10.79 16.47 17.76
C GLU A 538 -12.25 16.90 17.58
N THR A 539 -12.76 16.88 16.34
CA THR A 539 -14.08 17.42 15.99
C THR A 539 -14.95 16.39 15.28
N VAL A 540 -16.18 16.25 15.74
CA VAL A 540 -17.22 15.38 15.15
C VAL A 540 -18.45 16.21 14.83
N ILE A 541 -18.88 16.17 13.57
CA ILE A 541 -20.11 16.79 13.08
C ILE A 541 -20.92 15.70 12.38
N LEU A 542 -22.05 15.33 12.97
CA LEU A 542 -23.05 14.41 12.40
C LEU A 542 -24.32 15.21 12.15
N SER A 543 -24.83 15.26 10.92
CA SER A 543 -26.07 15.98 10.60
C SER A 543 -26.99 15.13 9.72
N ALA A 544 -28.18 14.85 10.24
CA ALA A 544 -29.28 14.18 9.55
C ALA A 544 -30.59 14.93 9.88
N PRO A 545 -30.77 16.17 9.37
CA PRO A 545 -31.72 17.15 9.90
C PRO A 545 -33.19 16.73 9.83
N GLU A 546 -33.53 15.76 8.99
CA GLU A 546 -34.87 15.16 8.82
C GLU A 546 -34.85 13.63 9.01
N GLY A 547 -33.72 13.07 9.44
CA GLY A 547 -33.51 11.64 9.68
C GLY A 547 -33.05 11.36 11.11
N THR A 548 -32.41 10.21 11.33
CA THR A 548 -31.83 9.83 12.63
C THR A 548 -30.30 9.72 12.56
N VAL A 549 -29.67 9.81 13.72
CA VAL A 549 -28.23 9.52 13.89
C VAL A 549 -28.10 8.35 14.85
N SER A 550 -27.48 7.27 14.38
CA SER A 550 -27.22 6.04 15.12
C SER A 550 -25.72 5.75 15.14
N VAL A 551 -25.14 5.62 16.33
CA VAL A 551 -23.75 5.15 16.53
C VAL A 551 -23.79 3.91 17.41
N ALA A 552 -23.54 2.73 16.84
CA ALA A 552 -23.78 1.46 17.54
C ALA A 552 -23.00 1.33 18.87
N ASN A 553 -21.80 1.92 18.94
CA ASN A 553 -20.93 1.95 20.11
C ASN A 553 -20.78 3.38 20.67
N ARG A 554 -19.60 3.99 20.54
CA ARG A 554 -19.22 5.26 21.20
C ARG A 554 -18.70 6.29 20.22
N ILE A 555 -18.77 7.55 20.64
CA ILE A 555 -18.03 8.66 20.04
C ILE A 555 -16.93 9.07 21.03
N ARG A 556 -15.68 9.13 20.57
CA ARG A 556 -14.55 9.70 21.30
C ARG A 556 -13.94 10.84 20.50
N ALA A 557 -14.14 12.06 20.99
CA ALA A 557 -13.48 13.26 20.53
C ALA A 557 -12.60 13.86 21.65
N THR A 558 -11.64 14.72 21.29
CA THR A 558 -10.83 15.52 22.24
C THR A 558 -11.16 17.01 22.22
N GLY A 559 -12.03 17.44 21.31
CA GLY A 559 -12.54 18.80 21.18
C GLY A 559 -14.07 18.84 21.26
N SER A 560 -14.75 18.84 20.11
CA SER A 560 -16.20 19.11 20.02
C SER A 560 -17.00 18.02 19.32
N VAL A 561 -18.21 17.74 19.82
CA VAL A 561 -19.17 16.82 19.20
C VAL A 561 -20.50 17.54 18.96
N THR A 562 -20.89 17.69 17.70
CA THR A 562 -22.18 18.24 17.26
C THR A 562 -22.99 17.17 16.54
N ILE A 563 -24.23 16.96 16.98
CA ILE A 563 -25.15 15.97 16.41
C ILE A 563 -26.49 16.66 16.10
N GLU A 564 -26.87 16.71 14.82
CA GLU A 564 -28.15 17.22 14.36
C GLU A 564 -29.05 16.09 13.85
N HIS A 565 -30.30 16.03 14.30
CA HIS A 565 -31.27 14.97 13.97
C HIS A 565 -32.72 15.47 13.87
N GLY A 566 -33.53 14.85 13.01
CA GLY A 566 -34.94 15.20 12.77
C GLY A 566 -35.96 14.72 13.83
N GLY A 567 -35.47 14.21 14.97
CA GLY A 567 -36.30 13.49 15.95
C GLY A 567 -37.45 14.31 16.56
N GLY A 568 -37.36 15.64 16.57
CA GLY A 568 -38.38 16.53 17.15
C GLY A 568 -39.68 16.60 16.35
N ALA A 569 -39.67 16.24 15.06
CA ALA A 569 -40.88 16.10 14.25
C ALA A 569 -41.61 14.77 14.51
N ALA A 570 -40.87 13.70 14.81
CA ALA A 570 -41.40 12.37 15.09
C ALA A 570 -41.69 12.11 16.59
N GLY A 571 -41.13 12.94 17.49
CA GLY A 571 -41.15 12.70 18.94
C GLY A 571 -40.11 11.68 19.42
N ILE A 572 -39.10 11.38 18.58
CA ILE A 572 -38.02 10.44 18.87
C ILE A 572 -36.87 11.23 19.54
N PRO A 573 -36.56 10.97 20.83
CA PRO A 573 -35.44 11.62 21.49
C PRO A 573 -34.09 11.13 20.94
N PHE A 574 -33.00 11.82 21.26
CA PHE A 574 -31.65 11.25 21.13
C PHE A 574 -31.27 10.55 22.44
N ILE A 575 -30.81 9.30 22.38
CA ILE A 575 -30.50 8.50 23.58
C ILE A 575 -29.01 8.12 23.61
N VAL A 576 -28.31 8.49 24.67
CA VAL A 576 -26.98 7.94 24.97
C VAL A 576 -27.19 6.72 25.86
N GLY A 577 -26.87 5.54 25.33
CA GLY A 577 -27.19 4.21 25.87
C GLY A 577 -28.03 3.33 24.93
N ASP A 578 -28.65 3.89 23.89
CA ASP A 578 -29.46 3.16 22.92
C ASP A 578 -29.33 3.78 21.53
N ALA A 579 -28.87 3.00 20.55
CA ALA A 579 -28.72 3.42 19.16
C ALA A 579 -29.74 2.77 18.20
N THR A 580 -30.74 2.04 18.73
CA THR A 580 -31.65 1.23 17.90
C THR A 580 -32.55 2.05 16.96
N GLU A 581 -32.82 3.31 17.29
CA GLU A 581 -33.61 4.24 16.46
C GLU A 581 -32.88 5.57 16.24
N ASN A 582 -32.42 6.23 17.32
CA ASN A 582 -31.71 7.52 17.27
C ASN A 582 -30.91 7.78 18.56
N GLY A 583 -29.58 7.68 18.49
CA GLY A 583 -28.72 7.72 19.69
C GLY A 583 -27.34 7.09 19.51
N THR A 584 -26.68 6.82 20.64
CA THR A 584 -25.40 6.09 20.72
C THR A 584 -25.52 4.91 21.69
N GLY A 585 -24.98 3.72 21.36
CA GLY A 585 -25.11 2.53 22.21
C GLY A 585 -24.22 2.55 23.47
N SER A 586 -23.28 3.49 23.52
CA SER A 586 -22.35 3.72 24.63
C SER A 586 -22.11 5.23 24.79
N ALA A 587 -21.17 5.59 25.67
CA ALA A 587 -20.88 6.99 26.01
C ALA A 587 -20.41 7.84 24.81
N ILE A 588 -20.71 9.14 24.89
CA ILE A 588 -20.04 10.18 24.10
C ILE A 588 -19.01 10.84 25.01
N ASP A 589 -17.78 10.98 24.53
CA ASP A 589 -16.65 11.53 25.27
C ASP A 589 -16.04 12.67 24.45
N THR A 590 -15.88 13.86 25.04
CA THR A 590 -15.21 15.02 24.41
C THR A 590 -13.86 15.35 25.07
N GLY A 591 -13.38 14.51 25.99
CA GLY A 591 -12.19 14.77 26.81
C GLY A 591 -12.45 15.74 27.97
N GLU A 592 -13.21 16.82 27.73
CA GLU A 592 -13.70 17.71 28.80
C GLU A 592 -15.04 17.24 29.41
N LEU A 593 -15.93 16.65 28.60
CA LEU A 593 -17.25 16.16 29.03
C LEU A 593 -17.48 14.70 28.61
N ALA A 594 -17.83 13.86 29.58
CA ALA A 594 -18.25 12.47 29.35
C ALA A 594 -19.76 12.31 29.57
N VAL A 595 -20.50 12.08 28.49
CA VAL A 595 -21.93 11.80 28.47
C VAL A 595 -22.13 10.29 28.63
N LEU A 596 -22.52 9.85 29.84
CA LEU A 596 -22.66 8.43 30.17
C LEU A 596 -24.08 7.89 29.94
N PRO A 597 -24.24 6.62 29.54
CA PRO A 597 -25.53 5.93 29.52
C PRO A 597 -26.16 5.74 30.92
N GLU A 598 -27.49 5.72 31.07
CA GLU A 598 -28.53 6.10 30.09
C GLU A 598 -28.87 7.60 30.24
N ARG A 599 -28.77 8.40 29.17
CA ARG A 599 -29.16 9.83 29.16
C ARG A 599 -30.00 10.14 27.92
N THR A 600 -31.22 10.63 28.14
CA THR A 600 -32.19 10.95 27.09
C THR A 600 -32.27 12.46 26.84
N PHE A 601 -32.23 12.87 25.58
CA PHE A 601 -32.37 14.25 25.13
C PHE A 601 -33.66 14.38 24.29
N PRO A 602 -34.77 14.89 24.86
CA PRO A 602 -36.06 15.00 24.16
C PRO A 602 -36.14 16.21 23.20
N GLY A 603 -35.05 16.96 23.05
CA GLY A 603 -34.94 18.19 22.28
C GLY A 603 -33.52 18.75 22.36
N SER A 604 -33.26 19.84 21.63
CA SER A 604 -31.92 20.42 21.50
C SER A 604 -31.27 20.75 22.84
N PHE A 605 -29.97 20.45 22.94
CA PHE A 605 -29.16 20.58 24.14
C PHE A 605 -27.75 21.06 23.78
N GLN A 606 -27.16 21.93 24.60
CA GLN A 606 -25.79 22.41 24.40
C GLN A 606 -25.10 22.61 25.75
N GLU A 607 -23.91 22.04 25.90
CA GLU A 607 -23.09 22.04 27.12
C GLU A 607 -21.62 22.06 26.70
N ASP A 608 -20.98 23.23 26.81
CA ASP A 608 -19.61 23.54 26.37
C ASP A 608 -19.26 23.01 24.95
N THR A 609 -18.51 21.91 24.84
CA THR A 609 -18.08 21.35 23.55
C THR A 609 -19.04 20.32 22.95
N PHE A 610 -20.15 20.01 23.62
CA PHE A 610 -21.15 19.04 23.21
C PHE A 610 -22.47 19.72 22.81
N SER A 611 -23.01 19.33 21.65
CA SER A 611 -24.30 19.85 21.16
C SER A 611 -25.15 18.76 20.48
N ILE A 612 -26.43 18.70 20.87
CA ILE A 612 -27.49 18.01 20.16
C ILE A 612 -28.45 19.08 19.60
N ILE A 613 -28.75 19.02 18.32
CA ILE A 613 -29.71 19.86 17.62
C ILE A 613 -30.86 18.97 17.16
N THR A 614 -32.03 19.16 17.76
CA THR A 614 -33.25 18.40 17.44
C THR A 614 -34.18 19.27 16.61
N ASN A 615 -34.35 18.93 15.33
CA ASN A 615 -35.24 19.66 14.43
C ASN A 615 -36.70 19.20 14.61
N GLY A 616 -37.63 20.15 14.53
CA GLY A 616 -39.07 19.95 14.75
C GLY A 616 -39.57 20.41 16.14
N THR A 617 -40.88 20.64 16.27
CA THR A 617 -41.48 21.20 17.49
C THR A 617 -41.72 20.14 18.57
N VAL A 618 -40.75 19.99 19.46
CA VAL A 618 -40.92 19.29 20.74
C VAL A 618 -42.04 19.95 21.55
N ALA A 619 -43.11 19.19 21.86
CA ALA A 619 -44.16 19.66 22.75
C ALA A 619 -43.61 19.78 24.18
N GLN A 620 -43.67 20.98 24.77
CA GLN A 620 -43.20 21.19 26.14
C GLN A 620 -43.94 20.26 27.13
N PRO A 621 -43.23 19.57 28.03
CA PRO A 621 -43.84 18.98 29.22
C PRO A 621 -44.60 20.07 30.01
N PRO A 622 -45.74 19.75 30.64
CA PRO A 622 -46.45 20.73 31.46
C PRO A 622 -45.57 21.21 32.62
N GLU A 623 -45.50 22.53 32.80
CA GLU A 623 -44.72 23.18 33.85
C GLU A 623 -45.11 22.61 35.23
N PRO A 624 -44.16 22.18 36.07
CA PRO A 624 -44.49 21.69 37.42
C PRO A 624 -45.14 22.82 38.23
N PRO A 625 -46.14 22.52 39.09
CA PRO A 625 -46.90 23.55 39.78
C PRO A 625 -45.97 24.40 40.67
N GLN A 626 -45.92 25.70 40.40
CA GLN A 626 -45.06 26.64 41.13
C GLN A 626 -45.44 26.66 42.63
N GLU A 627 -44.47 26.33 43.48
CA GLU A 627 -44.63 26.45 44.93
C GLU A 627 -44.78 27.92 45.34
N THR A 628 -45.89 28.25 46.01
CA THR A 628 -46.10 29.58 46.58
C THR A 628 -45.13 29.81 47.75
N PRO A 629 -44.37 30.92 47.80
CA PRO A 629 -43.39 31.15 48.86
C PRO A 629 -44.01 31.16 50.26
N GLU A 630 -43.36 30.48 51.21
CA GLU A 630 -43.69 30.62 52.64
C GLU A 630 -43.25 32.00 53.17
N GLU A 631 -44.11 32.65 53.96
CA GLU A 631 -43.74 33.89 54.67
C GLU A 631 -42.80 33.59 55.85
N PRO A 632 -41.86 34.51 56.18
CA PRO A 632 -40.85 34.27 57.21
C PRO A 632 -41.44 34.22 58.63
N LEU A 633 -41.06 33.18 59.39
CA LEU A 633 -41.39 33.02 60.80
C LEU A 633 -40.75 34.13 61.67
N PRO A 634 -41.48 34.72 62.65
CA PRO A 634 -40.95 35.73 63.56
C PRO A 634 -40.19 35.13 64.75
N GLU A 635 -39.22 35.87 65.29
CA GLU A 635 -38.46 35.49 66.50
C GLU A 635 -39.27 35.59 67.82
N PRO A 636 -38.88 34.86 68.90
CA PRO A 636 -39.82 34.45 69.95
C PRO A 636 -39.72 35.23 71.29
N GLN A 637 -40.87 35.42 71.96
CA GLN A 637 -41.04 35.64 73.42
C GLN A 637 -42.41 35.06 73.88
N PRO A 638 -42.77 35.01 75.18
CA PRO A 638 -42.35 33.97 76.14
C PRO A 638 -43.55 33.15 76.71
N LEU A 639 -43.27 32.33 77.74
CA LEU A 639 -44.10 31.20 78.23
C LEU A 639 -45.38 31.54 79.05
N ASP A 640 -46.22 30.48 79.19
CA ASP A 640 -47.12 30.14 80.33
C ASP A 640 -48.53 30.79 80.41
N PRO A 641 -49.54 30.17 81.08
CA PRO A 641 -50.00 28.76 80.99
C PRO A 641 -51.55 28.58 80.96
N THR A 642 -52.08 27.39 80.56
CA THR A 642 -53.21 26.63 81.20
C THR A 642 -53.74 25.42 80.38
N SER A 643 -53.75 24.19 80.97
CA SER A 643 -54.73 23.05 80.88
C SER A 643 -55.38 22.59 79.55
N ASP A 644 -55.64 21.31 79.22
CA ASP A 644 -55.42 19.99 79.87
C ASP A 644 -55.61 18.78 78.85
N PRO A 645 -55.45 17.47 79.20
CA PRO A 645 -54.99 16.40 78.27
C PRO A 645 -55.96 15.23 77.93
N VAL A 646 -55.50 14.18 77.18
CA VAL A 646 -55.61 12.70 77.53
C VAL A 646 -55.03 11.68 76.47
N VAL A 647 -53.98 10.95 76.88
CA VAL A 647 -53.57 9.50 76.79
C VAL A 647 -53.92 8.52 75.61
N ILE A 648 -52.92 8.26 74.73
CA ILE A 648 -52.23 7.00 74.27
C ILE A 648 -52.88 5.60 74.59
N PRO A 649 -53.14 4.66 73.61
CA PRO A 649 -52.20 3.55 73.21
C PRO A 649 -52.45 2.91 71.78
N ALA A 650 -51.82 1.81 71.28
CA ALA A 650 -50.42 1.30 71.24
C ALA A 650 -50.23 0.20 70.13
N GLU A 651 -48.96 -0.18 69.85
CA GLU A 651 -48.35 -1.12 68.84
C GLU A 651 -48.90 -2.58 68.72
N PRO A 652 -48.52 -3.44 67.69
CA PRO A 652 -47.23 -3.54 66.98
C PRO A 652 -47.21 -3.96 65.46
N GLN A 653 -46.03 -4.34 64.96
CA GLN A 653 -45.70 -4.83 63.60
C GLN A 653 -46.20 -6.26 63.27
N GLY A 654 -46.17 -6.66 61.98
CA GLY A 654 -46.40 -8.05 61.53
C GLY A 654 -45.93 -8.33 60.08
N ASN A 655 -45.53 -9.58 59.78
CA ASN A 655 -44.86 -9.98 58.52
C ASN A 655 -45.42 -11.31 57.95
N GLY A 656 -45.65 -11.35 56.63
CA GLY A 656 -45.71 -12.57 55.80
C GLY A 656 -46.88 -13.54 56.02
N GLY A 657 -46.88 -14.64 55.25
CA GLY A 657 -47.68 -15.84 55.57
C GLY A 657 -48.85 -16.19 54.63
N THR A 658 -48.54 -16.90 53.55
CA THR A 658 -49.43 -17.63 52.64
C THR A 658 -50.65 -18.37 53.24
N GLY A 659 -51.78 -18.34 52.51
CA GLY A 659 -52.53 -19.57 52.17
C GLY A 659 -53.98 -19.72 52.68
N GLN A 660 -54.86 -20.16 51.75
CA GLN A 660 -56.19 -20.79 51.95
C GLN A 660 -57.24 -20.02 52.82
N GLY A 661 -58.42 -19.62 52.35
CA GLY A 661 -59.13 -19.85 51.08
C GLY A 661 -60.39 -20.72 51.27
N ASN A 662 -61.58 -20.10 51.28
CA ASN A 662 -62.87 -20.79 51.05
C ASN A 662 -64.07 -19.82 50.97
N GLY A 663 -65.21 -20.30 50.45
CA GLY A 663 -66.54 -19.86 50.91
C GLY A 663 -67.24 -18.68 50.20
N GLY A 664 -67.51 -18.79 48.90
CA GLY A 664 -68.44 -17.88 48.21
C GLY A 664 -69.92 -18.22 48.48
N ALA A 665 -70.82 -17.22 48.40
CA ALA A 665 -72.27 -17.41 48.47
C ALA A 665 -73.05 -16.29 47.75
N GLY A 666 -74.17 -16.65 47.12
CA GLY A 666 -75.10 -15.71 46.46
C GLY A 666 -74.72 -15.34 45.02
N GLY A 667 -75.69 -15.39 44.10
CA GLY A 667 -75.48 -15.02 42.70
C GLY A 667 -76.77 -14.79 41.92
N GLN A 668 -76.62 -14.32 40.69
CA GLN A 668 -77.64 -14.26 39.64
C GLN A 668 -76.98 -14.69 38.31
N GLY A 669 -77.69 -15.42 37.44
CA GLY A 669 -77.19 -15.86 36.12
C GLY A 669 -77.62 -14.93 34.97
N SER A 670 -77.62 -15.30 33.69
CA SER A 670 -77.21 -16.53 32.96
C SER A 670 -77.26 -16.22 31.45
N PHE A 671 -76.66 -16.89 30.45
CA PHE A 671 -75.95 -18.18 30.27
C PHE A 671 -74.78 -17.95 29.28
N GLY A 672 -73.84 -18.87 29.00
CA GLY A 672 -73.52 -20.16 29.64
C GLY A 672 -72.83 -21.16 28.70
N ALA A 673 -72.00 -22.04 29.27
CA ALA A 673 -71.31 -23.24 28.72
C ALA A 673 -70.28 -23.03 27.58
N ASP A 674 -68.98 -23.37 27.68
CA ASP A 674 -68.24 -24.56 28.19
C ASP A 674 -67.95 -25.63 27.11
N PRO A 675 -66.82 -26.40 27.18
CA PRO A 675 -65.51 -26.08 27.75
C PRO A 675 -64.31 -26.55 26.87
N GLN A 676 -63.07 -26.30 27.34
CA GLN A 676 -61.79 -26.91 26.89
C GLN A 676 -61.56 -28.30 27.54
N PRO A 677 -60.50 -29.11 27.24
CA PRO A 677 -59.38 -28.97 26.28
C PRO A 677 -59.13 -30.24 25.38
N VAL A 678 -57.99 -30.32 24.66
CA VAL A 678 -57.02 -31.48 24.57
C VAL A 678 -56.25 -31.57 23.22
N ALA A 679 -54.92 -31.81 23.33
CA ALA A 679 -53.96 -32.42 22.38
C ALA A 679 -53.38 -31.66 21.16
N ASP A 680 -52.07 -31.89 20.95
CA ASP A 680 -51.25 -31.67 19.74
C ASP A 680 -51.43 -32.85 18.70
N PRO A 681 -50.65 -32.97 17.59
CA PRO A 681 -49.90 -31.97 16.79
C PRO A 681 -50.28 -31.98 15.26
N PRO A 682 -49.43 -32.35 14.27
CA PRO A 682 -48.76 -31.41 13.33
C PRO A 682 -49.10 -31.62 11.82
N LEU A 683 -48.23 -31.11 10.91
CA LEU A 683 -48.08 -31.45 9.45
C LEU A 683 -49.05 -30.70 8.49
N VAL A 684 -48.78 -30.49 7.18
CA VAL A 684 -47.57 -30.53 6.30
C VAL A 684 -47.79 -29.68 5.03
N ALA A 685 -46.71 -29.41 4.29
CA ALA A 685 -46.54 -28.65 3.05
C ALA A 685 -47.52 -28.88 1.85
N GLY A 686 -47.51 -27.90 0.92
CA GLY A 686 -47.94 -28.00 -0.49
C GLY A 686 -48.42 -26.63 -1.02
N SER A 687 -47.91 -25.95 -2.07
CA SER A 687 -47.22 -26.26 -3.35
C SER A 687 -48.14 -26.15 -4.59
N GLY A 688 -47.99 -25.06 -5.37
CA GLY A 688 -48.63 -24.84 -6.69
C GLY A 688 -50.11 -24.39 -6.67
N GLY A 689 -50.64 -23.76 -7.72
CA GLY A 689 -49.98 -23.22 -8.92
C GLY A 689 -50.90 -23.00 -10.14
N ALA A 690 -50.49 -22.07 -11.02
CA ALA A 690 -50.90 -21.87 -12.43
C ALA A 690 -52.32 -21.37 -12.81
N GLY A 691 -52.37 -20.56 -13.90
CA GLY A 691 -53.56 -20.24 -14.70
C GLY A 691 -53.99 -18.76 -14.70
N GLY A 692 -54.00 -18.00 -15.81
CA GLY A 692 -53.40 -18.21 -17.13
C GLY A 692 -54.19 -17.60 -18.31
N GLN A 693 -53.48 -17.07 -19.33
CA GLN A 693 -53.97 -16.62 -20.67
C GLN A 693 -54.91 -15.38 -20.70
N ALA A 694 -54.98 -14.52 -21.73
CA ALA A 694 -54.16 -14.14 -22.90
C ALA A 694 -54.77 -12.81 -23.48
N VAL A 695 -54.55 -12.20 -24.66
CA VAL A 695 -53.94 -12.50 -25.99
C VAL A 695 -53.57 -11.14 -26.66
N ALA A 696 -52.49 -11.02 -27.48
CA ALA A 696 -52.42 -10.27 -28.76
C ALA A 696 -50.99 -9.76 -29.17
N ASP A 697 -50.51 -10.26 -30.31
CA ASP A 697 -49.41 -9.78 -31.17
C ASP A 697 -49.88 -8.62 -32.12
N PRO A 698 -49.07 -7.98 -33.03
CA PRO A 698 -47.75 -8.40 -33.55
C PRO A 698 -46.64 -7.32 -33.75
N GLN A 699 -45.42 -7.82 -34.02
CA GLN A 699 -44.31 -7.17 -34.76
C GLN A 699 -44.68 -6.74 -36.20
N PRO A 700 -43.93 -5.81 -36.86
CA PRO A 700 -43.01 -6.26 -37.92
C PRO A 700 -41.75 -5.40 -38.27
N VAL A 701 -40.60 -6.10 -38.42
CA VAL A 701 -39.68 -6.08 -39.59
C VAL A 701 -38.87 -4.80 -39.95
N ALA A 702 -37.65 -4.74 -39.42
CA ALA A 702 -36.34 -4.83 -40.11
C ALA A 702 -35.85 -3.88 -41.25
N ASP A 703 -34.57 -3.49 -41.08
CA ASP A 703 -33.44 -3.60 -42.05
C ASP A 703 -32.92 -2.38 -42.85
N ARG A 704 -31.59 -2.38 -43.10
CA ARG A 704 -30.76 -1.52 -44.00
C ARG A 704 -30.58 -0.02 -43.66
N GLN A 705 -29.53 0.68 -44.13
CA GLN A 705 -28.09 0.40 -44.43
C GLN A 705 -27.46 1.74 -44.90
N LEU A 706 -26.16 1.96 -44.64
CA LEU A 706 -25.18 2.73 -45.46
C LEU A 706 -25.55 4.13 -46.06
N GLY A 707 -24.70 5.14 -45.81
CA GLY A 707 -24.64 6.35 -46.66
C GLY A 707 -23.69 7.43 -46.16
N ALA A 708 -22.61 7.73 -46.90
CA ALA A 708 -21.58 8.69 -46.49
C ALA A 708 -21.36 9.83 -47.52
N GLY A 709 -20.97 11.01 -47.02
CA GLY A 709 -19.99 11.90 -47.67
C GLY A 709 -20.49 13.10 -48.51
N GLY A 710 -19.65 14.15 -48.56
CA GLY A 710 -19.77 15.36 -49.39
C GLY A 710 -19.26 16.63 -48.68
N GLN A 711 -17.97 17.00 -48.68
CA GLN A 711 -17.09 17.56 -49.74
C GLN A 711 -17.19 19.10 -50.00
N GLY A 712 -16.01 19.77 -50.05
CA GLY A 712 -15.77 21.17 -50.50
C GLY A 712 -15.24 22.11 -49.39
N THR A 713 -14.08 22.82 -49.37
CA THR A 713 -13.09 23.40 -50.33
C THR A 713 -13.60 24.66 -51.08
N VAL A 714 -12.94 25.84 -51.19
CA VAL A 714 -11.56 26.41 -51.00
C VAL A 714 -11.70 27.92 -50.64
N GLY A 715 -10.80 28.75 -50.05
CA GLY A 715 -9.41 28.62 -49.51
C GLY A 715 -8.48 29.80 -49.94
N ALA A 716 -7.24 29.86 -49.39
CA ALA A 716 -6.06 30.71 -49.76
C ALA A 716 -5.82 32.14 -49.13
N GLY A 717 -4.56 32.39 -48.69
CA GLY A 717 -3.90 33.71 -48.44
C GLY A 717 -4.10 34.37 -47.05
N GLY A 718 -3.17 35.14 -46.46
CA GLY A 718 -1.73 35.36 -46.74
C GLY A 718 -1.10 36.65 -46.14
N GLN A 719 0.16 36.57 -45.64
CA GLN A 719 1.14 37.64 -45.30
C GLN A 719 0.92 38.62 -44.10
N GLY A 720 2.04 39.03 -43.47
CA GLY A 720 2.20 40.17 -42.52
C GLY A 720 2.28 39.78 -41.03
N SER A 721 3.28 40.11 -40.17
CA SER A 721 4.46 41.02 -40.09
C SER A 721 4.28 42.23 -39.14
N PHE A 722 5.39 42.60 -38.45
CA PHE A 722 5.54 43.65 -37.39
C PHE A 722 4.94 43.24 -36.02
N GLY A 723 5.46 43.62 -34.85
CA GLY A 723 6.59 44.49 -34.44
C GLY A 723 6.18 45.29 -33.17
N ALA A 724 7.03 45.67 -32.21
CA ALA A 724 8.49 45.59 -32.07
C ALA A 724 8.96 45.73 -30.59
N ASP A 725 10.28 45.60 -30.37
CA ASP A 725 11.07 46.10 -29.20
C ASP A 725 10.85 47.62 -28.92
N PRO A 726 11.26 48.22 -27.76
CA PRO A 726 12.48 47.88 -27.00
C PRO A 726 12.52 48.03 -25.45
N GLN A 727 13.61 47.46 -24.90
CA GLN A 727 14.42 47.87 -23.72
C GLN A 727 14.84 49.38 -23.72
N PRO A 728 15.63 49.97 -22.74
CA PRO A 728 16.47 49.39 -21.66
C PRO A 728 16.58 50.20 -20.31
N VAL A 729 17.55 49.79 -19.47
CA VAL A 729 18.40 50.50 -18.44
C VAL A 729 17.91 50.89 -17.02
N ALA A 730 18.84 50.61 -16.07
CA ALA A 730 19.35 51.47 -14.98
C ALA A 730 18.83 51.35 -13.52
N ASP A 731 19.59 50.60 -12.71
CA ASP A 731 19.99 50.95 -11.32
C ASP A 731 20.53 52.40 -11.19
N PRO A 732 20.54 53.07 -10.00
CA PRO A 732 21.06 52.50 -8.73
C PRO A 732 20.40 52.97 -7.40
N GLN A 733 20.91 52.44 -6.27
CA GLN A 733 20.61 52.85 -4.88
C GLN A 733 21.16 54.24 -4.49
N LEU A 734 20.49 54.94 -3.55
CA LEU A 734 21.09 55.55 -2.33
C LEU A 734 20.08 56.25 -1.39
N GLU A 735 20.58 56.74 -0.23
CA GLU A 735 19.94 57.52 0.87
C GLU A 735 18.98 56.72 1.80
N ALA A 736 19.06 56.71 3.15
CA ALA A 736 19.35 57.69 4.23
C ALA A 736 18.10 58.48 4.71
N GLY A 737 17.88 58.75 6.01
CA GLY A 737 18.57 58.30 7.24
C GLY A 737 18.08 59.01 8.53
N GLY A 738 18.54 58.55 9.71
CA GLY A 738 18.33 59.18 11.03
C GLY A 738 17.00 58.86 11.77
N GLN A 739 16.73 59.33 13.00
CA GLN A 739 17.58 59.53 14.20
C GLN A 739 16.69 59.88 15.42
N GLY A 740 17.11 59.53 16.64
CA GLY A 740 16.52 60.05 17.91
C GLY A 740 15.59 59.10 18.70
N THR A 741 15.41 59.27 20.01
CA THR A 741 16.29 58.92 21.18
C THR A 741 15.66 59.40 22.51
N VAL A 742 15.89 58.65 23.60
CA VAL A 742 15.79 59.03 25.05
C VAL A 742 14.45 58.93 25.81
N GLY A 743 14.39 57.99 26.77
CA GLY A 743 13.96 58.24 28.17
C GLY A 743 12.77 57.43 28.73
N ALA A 744 12.66 57.14 30.04
CA ALA A 744 13.67 57.04 31.12
C ALA A 744 13.07 56.51 32.46
N GLY A 745 13.79 55.61 33.17
CA GLY A 745 13.58 55.25 34.58
C GLY A 745 12.63 54.06 34.88
N GLY A 746 12.89 53.19 35.88
CA GLY A 746 14.09 53.05 36.73
C GLY A 746 13.96 51.99 37.84
N GLN A 747 15.10 51.63 38.47
CA GLN A 747 15.36 51.22 39.89
C GLN A 747 14.39 50.22 40.62
N ALA A 748 14.79 49.27 41.47
CA ALA A 748 16.07 48.68 41.96
C ALA A 748 15.71 47.29 42.61
N ALA A 749 16.54 46.42 43.20
CA ALA A 749 17.83 46.50 43.91
C ALA A 749 18.60 45.15 43.85
N ALA A 750 19.61 44.90 44.70
CA ALA A 750 20.59 43.80 44.52
C ALA A 750 21.13 43.13 45.81
N GLU A 751 21.68 41.91 45.63
CA GLU A 751 22.74 41.23 46.43
C GLU A 751 22.44 40.80 47.90
N PRO A 752 23.27 39.95 48.57
CA PRO A 752 24.58 39.38 48.17
C PRO A 752 24.80 37.84 48.34
N VAL A 753 25.99 37.43 47.86
CA VAL A 753 26.76 36.17 47.97
C VAL A 753 26.84 35.50 49.36
N ALA A 754 26.87 34.14 49.40
CA ALA A 754 27.61 33.35 50.40
C ALA A 754 27.94 31.90 49.93
N ASP A 755 29.12 31.40 50.32
CA ASP A 755 29.60 30.00 50.24
C ASP A 755 30.53 29.80 51.47
N PRO A 756 30.43 28.72 52.29
CA PRO A 756 31.30 27.55 52.05
C PRO A 756 30.81 26.16 52.54
N GLN A 757 31.54 25.13 52.10
CA GLN A 757 31.79 23.79 52.71
C GLN A 757 32.14 23.80 54.23
N PRO A 758 32.31 22.64 54.97
CA PRO A 758 32.16 21.19 54.66
C PRO A 758 31.45 20.32 55.78
N VAL A 759 31.57 18.97 55.70
CA VAL A 759 31.75 17.94 56.80
C VAL A 759 30.68 16.83 57.03
N ALA A 760 31.06 15.60 56.61
CA ALA A 760 30.99 14.24 57.23
C ALA A 760 29.72 13.52 57.78
N ASP A 761 29.78 12.19 57.60
CA ASP A 761 29.11 11.02 58.25
C ASP A 761 28.82 11.12 59.78
N PRO A 762 27.78 10.40 60.31
CA PRO A 762 28.01 9.03 60.82
C PRO A 762 26.84 8.00 60.70
N GLN A 763 27.14 6.73 61.04
CA GLN A 763 26.23 5.58 61.13
C GLN A 763 25.51 5.43 62.51
N LEU A 764 24.77 4.32 62.70
CA LEU A 764 24.14 3.75 63.93
C LEU A 764 22.77 4.38 64.30
N GLU A 765 21.77 3.70 64.91
CA GLU A 765 21.54 2.30 65.35
C GLU A 765 19.99 2.03 65.35
N ALA A 766 19.45 0.92 64.85
CA ALA A 766 19.09 -0.36 65.52
C ALA A 766 17.79 -0.43 66.39
N GLY A 767 16.97 -1.48 66.15
CA GLY A 767 15.85 -1.96 67.01
C GLY A 767 14.42 -1.52 66.57
N GLY A 768 13.35 -2.32 66.72
CA GLY A 768 13.23 -3.73 67.15
C GLY A 768 11.77 -4.17 67.49
N GLN A 769 11.55 -5.48 67.72
CA GLN A 769 10.28 -6.18 68.11
C GLN A 769 9.24 -6.39 66.97
N GLY A 770 8.51 -7.53 66.85
CA GLY A 770 8.59 -8.85 67.52
C GLY A 770 7.72 -9.91 66.79
N THR A 771 8.13 -11.19 66.64
CA THR A 771 7.80 -12.38 67.50
C THR A 771 6.30 -12.81 67.48
N VAL A 772 5.87 -14.08 67.42
CA VAL A 772 6.41 -15.42 67.84
C VAL A 772 5.84 -16.56 66.96
N GLY A 773 6.52 -17.72 66.84
CA GLY A 773 5.91 -19.04 66.51
C GLY A 773 6.56 -19.78 65.32
N ALA A 774 7.56 -20.67 65.43
CA ALA A 774 7.96 -21.71 66.40
C ALA A 774 7.33 -23.11 66.17
N GLY A 775 8.11 -24.03 65.58
CA GLY A 775 7.82 -25.47 65.44
C GLY A 775 8.88 -26.21 64.58
N GLY A 776 9.42 -27.34 65.05
CA GLY A 776 10.46 -28.11 64.34
C GLY A 776 10.93 -29.37 65.10
N GLN A 777 11.98 -30.05 64.58
CA GLN A 777 12.49 -31.39 64.95
C GLN A 777 11.58 -32.56 64.49
N ALA A 778 12.04 -33.78 64.16
CA ALA A 778 13.36 -34.45 64.06
C ALA A 778 13.35 -35.39 62.81
N VAL A 779 14.41 -35.86 62.12
CA VAL A 779 15.83 -36.23 62.41
C VAL A 779 16.03 -37.70 62.88
N ALA A 780 17.01 -38.39 62.24
CA ALA A 780 17.52 -39.77 62.45
C ALA A 780 16.63 -40.95 61.93
N ASP A 781 17.10 -42.14 61.50
CA ASP A 781 18.34 -42.75 60.93
C ASP A 781 18.19 -44.32 61.09
N PRO A 782 19.11 -45.25 60.71
CA PRO A 782 19.95 -45.41 59.50
C PRO A 782 20.00 -46.90 58.96
N GLN A 783 20.89 -47.20 57.98
CA GLN A 783 21.37 -48.57 57.56
C GLN A 783 20.38 -49.43 56.69
N PRO A 784 20.72 -50.68 56.22
CA PRO A 784 21.58 -50.89 55.04
C PRO A 784 21.13 -51.97 54.00
N ILE A 785 21.87 -52.01 52.87
CA ILE A 785 22.06 -53.02 51.78
C ILE A 785 21.51 -54.48 51.94
N VAL A 786 21.07 -55.11 50.81
CA VAL A 786 21.19 -56.56 50.36
C VAL A 786 19.88 -57.33 49.99
N ASP A 787 19.76 -57.76 48.71
CA ASP A 787 19.14 -58.99 48.12
C ASP A 787 17.65 -59.43 48.38
N LEU A 788 16.96 -60.32 47.62
CA LEU A 788 17.06 -60.88 46.22
C LEU A 788 15.75 -61.64 45.81
N GLN A 789 15.31 -61.48 44.53
CA GLN A 789 14.65 -62.51 43.65
C GLN A 789 13.34 -63.23 44.13
N PRO A 790 12.69 -64.18 43.38
CA PRO A 790 13.08 -64.95 42.17
C PRO A 790 12.03 -65.01 40.99
N VAL A 791 12.43 -65.25 39.71
CA VAL A 791 12.23 -66.50 38.87
C VAL A 791 10.79 -66.74 38.36
N GLU A 792 10.48 -67.10 37.09
CA GLU A 792 11.20 -67.28 35.79
C GLU A 792 10.18 -67.18 34.62
N THR A 793 10.56 -66.92 33.35
CA THR A 793 10.89 -67.92 32.28
C THR A 793 10.95 -67.18 30.90
N THR A 794 11.42 -67.70 29.75
CA THR A 794 12.64 -68.44 29.31
C THR A 794 12.81 -68.28 27.77
N GLY A 795 14.04 -68.43 27.22
CA GLY A 795 14.35 -68.47 25.75
C GLY A 795 14.83 -67.12 25.15
N ASP A 796 16.10 -66.84 24.80
CA ASP A 796 17.23 -67.57 24.14
C ASP A 796 17.14 -67.49 22.60
N THR A 797 18.12 -66.96 21.82
CA THR A 797 19.54 -67.38 21.73
C THR A 797 20.52 -66.34 21.13
N SER A 798 21.77 -66.30 21.65
CA SER A 798 23.09 -66.07 20.96
C SER A 798 23.39 -64.82 20.09
N ALA A 799 24.63 -64.27 19.97
CA ALA A 799 25.90 -64.40 20.71
C ALA A 799 26.98 -63.36 20.25
N GLN A 800 27.96 -63.04 21.12
CA GLN A 800 29.40 -62.66 20.89
C GLN A 800 29.81 -61.71 19.71
N ASN A 801 30.75 -60.76 19.79
CA ASN A 801 32.11 -60.86 20.39
C ASN A 801 32.93 -59.53 20.32
N SER A 802 33.80 -59.31 21.32
CA SER A 802 35.13 -58.63 21.33
C SER A 802 35.56 -57.56 20.30
N ALA A 803 36.11 -56.43 20.79
CA ALA A 803 36.82 -55.40 20.02
C ALA A 803 38.36 -55.56 20.01
N LYS A 804 39.06 -55.01 18.98
CA LYS A 804 40.34 -54.28 19.11
C LYS A 804 40.89 -53.63 17.81
N THR A 805 41.23 -52.35 17.93
CA THR A 805 42.41 -51.60 17.42
C THR A 805 43.15 -52.03 16.14
N ASN A 806 43.23 -51.13 15.14
CA ASN A 806 44.49 -50.46 14.74
C ASN A 806 44.30 -49.36 13.67
N GLN A 807 45.17 -48.35 13.69
CA GLN A 807 45.46 -47.45 12.56
C GLN A 807 46.65 -48.02 11.75
N ILE A 808 46.82 -47.59 10.48
CA ILE A 808 48.07 -47.01 9.90
C ILE A 808 48.03 -46.93 8.35
N GLU A 809 48.34 -45.72 7.85
CA GLU A 809 48.96 -45.31 6.56
C GLU A 809 48.36 -45.58 5.15
N ASP A 810 48.36 -44.46 4.39
CA ASP A 810 48.79 -44.23 3.00
C ASP A 810 47.86 -44.22 1.75
N GLN A 811 47.76 -43.00 1.18
CA GLN A 811 47.84 -42.59 -0.25
C GLN A 811 47.20 -43.45 -1.37
N THR A 812 46.27 -42.87 -2.14
CA THR A 812 46.60 -42.10 -3.39
C THR A 812 45.38 -41.54 -4.15
N ASN A 813 45.60 -40.40 -4.82
CA ASN A 813 45.04 -39.94 -6.11
C ASN A 813 43.52 -39.82 -6.38
N ASN A 814 43.09 -38.54 -6.45
CA ASN A 814 42.50 -37.85 -7.62
C ASN A 814 41.13 -38.24 -8.21
N ASN A 815 40.35 -37.17 -8.44
CA ASN A 815 39.32 -36.97 -9.47
C ASN A 815 38.16 -37.98 -9.57
N GLU A 816 36.98 -37.54 -9.13
CA GLU A 816 35.95 -37.10 -10.08
C GLU A 816 34.97 -36.11 -9.42
N THR A 817 34.60 -35.03 -10.12
CA THR A 817 33.53 -34.10 -9.71
C THR A 817 32.26 -34.41 -10.47
N PRO A 818 31.17 -34.82 -9.80
CA PRO A 818 29.82 -34.80 -10.37
C PRO A 818 29.24 -33.39 -10.23
N SER A 819 29.02 -32.70 -11.34
CA SER A 819 28.19 -31.49 -11.37
C SER A 819 26.72 -31.86 -11.18
N GLY A 820 26.06 -31.30 -10.17
CA GLY A 820 24.67 -31.67 -9.80
C GLY A 820 23.90 -30.52 -9.16
N THR A 821 23.70 -29.41 -9.87
CA THR A 821 22.81 -28.32 -9.45
C THR A 821 21.37 -28.61 -9.87
N GLY A 822 20.58 -29.20 -8.97
CA GLY A 822 19.15 -29.46 -9.16
C GLY A 822 18.58 -30.44 -8.14
N GLU A 823 17.30 -30.28 -7.79
CA GLU A 823 16.47 -31.22 -7.02
C GLU A 823 16.93 -31.54 -5.57
N ALA A 824 16.68 -30.61 -4.64
CA ALA A 824 16.82 -30.85 -3.20
C ALA A 824 15.75 -30.13 -2.33
N ARG A 825 14.47 -30.15 -2.76
CA ARG A 825 13.31 -29.73 -1.90
C ARG A 825 12.28 -30.85 -1.73
N ALA A 826 12.77 -32.09 -1.68
CA ALA A 826 11.99 -33.32 -1.51
C ALA A 826 12.71 -34.28 -0.54
N GLY A 827 12.67 -33.95 0.75
CA GLY A 827 13.26 -34.73 1.85
C GLY A 827 12.71 -34.17 3.16
N GLY A 828 12.24 -35.05 4.05
CA GLY A 828 11.39 -34.65 5.17
C GLY A 828 12.02 -33.61 6.11
N GLN A 829 11.17 -32.73 6.63
CA GLN A 829 11.46 -31.90 7.80
C GLN A 829 12.00 -32.80 8.93
N PRO A 830 13.14 -32.46 9.57
CA PRO A 830 13.72 -33.33 10.58
C PRO A 830 12.80 -33.44 11.79
N ASP A 831 12.87 -34.56 12.50
CA ASP A 831 12.15 -34.72 13.76
C ASP A 831 12.79 -33.82 14.83
N PHE A 832 12.17 -32.65 15.07
CA PHE A 832 12.59 -31.70 16.11
C PHE A 832 12.55 -32.33 17.52
N ALA A 833 11.81 -33.42 17.76
CA ALA A 833 11.83 -34.15 19.04
C ALA A 833 12.98 -35.16 19.15
N ALA A 834 13.66 -35.50 18.03
CA ALA A 834 14.82 -36.39 18.01
C ALA A 834 16.17 -35.66 18.20
N LEU A 835 16.19 -34.33 18.11
CA LEU A 835 17.38 -33.50 18.34
C LEU A 835 17.44 -32.97 19.79
N ASP A 836 18.63 -33.04 20.40
CA ASP A 836 18.91 -32.33 21.65
C ASP A 836 19.13 -30.82 21.42
N SER A 837 19.28 -30.06 22.51
CA SER A 837 19.41 -28.60 22.45
C SER A 837 20.63 -28.09 21.69
N GLU A 838 21.74 -28.84 21.63
CA GLU A 838 22.94 -28.41 20.91
C GLU A 838 22.90 -28.87 19.44
N GLY A 839 22.38 -30.07 19.17
CA GLY A 839 22.08 -30.51 17.80
C GLY A 839 21.05 -29.64 17.09
N LEU A 840 20.03 -29.15 17.81
CA LEU A 840 19.02 -28.23 17.27
C LEU A 840 19.61 -26.86 16.93
N VAL A 841 20.52 -26.31 17.74
CA VAL A 841 21.24 -25.05 17.41
C VAL A 841 22.05 -25.21 16.13
N LEU A 842 22.79 -26.32 15.99
CA LEU A 842 23.58 -26.59 14.77
C LEU A 842 22.69 -26.75 13.53
N PHE A 843 21.53 -27.40 13.66
CA PHE A 843 20.56 -27.49 12.57
C PHE A 843 20.00 -26.12 12.16
N VAL A 844 19.59 -25.28 13.12
CA VAL A 844 19.03 -23.95 12.85
C VAL A 844 20.07 -23.00 12.26
N GLU A 845 21.31 -23.02 12.79
CA GLU A 845 22.43 -22.28 12.21
C GLU A 845 22.71 -22.73 10.77
N GLN A 846 22.67 -24.04 10.47
CA GLN A 846 22.87 -24.52 9.10
C GLN A 846 21.70 -24.16 8.17
N LEU A 847 20.46 -24.23 8.66
CA LEU A 847 19.25 -23.88 7.90
C LEU A 847 19.25 -22.40 7.51
N PHE A 848 19.43 -21.50 8.47
CA PHE A 848 19.47 -20.07 8.18
C PHE A 848 20.74 -19.69 7.40
N ALA A 849 21.89 -20.34 7.64
CA ALA A 849 23.07 -20.12 6.80
C ALA A 849 22.84 -20.50 5.33
N GLN A 850 21.99 -21.50 5.03
CA GLN A 850 21.59 -21.84 3.65
C GLN A 850 20.61 -20.83 3.06
N GLU A 851 19.64 -20.33 3.83
CA GLU A 851 18.72 -19.27 3.38
C GLU A 851 19.47 -17.99 2.95
N PHE A 852 20.56 -17.67 3.64
CA PHE A 852 21.41 -16.51 3.33
C PHE A 852 22.68 -16.86 2.50
N GLU A 853 22.86 -18.12 2.04
CA GLU A 853 23.99 -18.51 1.19
C GLU A 853 24.02 -17.78 -0.17
N PRO A 854 22.91 -17.52 -0.87
CA PRO A 854 22.89 -16.75 -2.13
C PRO A 854 23.45 -15.32 -2.03
N LEU A 855 23.70 -14.83 -0.81
CA LEU A 855 24.12 -13.47 -0.50
C LEU A 855 25.53 -13.37 0.11
N THR A 856 26.18 -14.48 0.44
CA THR A 856 27.41 -14.52 1.25
C THR A 856 28.61 -15.18 0.56
N ARG A 857 29.75 -15.25 1.24
CA ARG A 857 30.95 -16.00 0.82
C ARG A 857 31.19 -17.15 1.79
N PRO A 858 31.77 -18.28 1.35
CA PRO A 858 32.15 -19.36 2.26
C PRO A 858 33.11 -18.87 3.34
N GLY A 859 32.68 -18.99 4.60
CA GLY A 859 33.56 -19.01 5.76
C GLY A 859 34.01 -20.45 6.04
N ASP A 860 35.26 -20.63 6.47
CA ASP A 860 35.74 -21.93 6.95
C ASP A 860 35.10 -22.30 8.31
N ASP A 861 34.96 -23.61 8.52
CA ASP A 861 34.50 -24.31 9.73
C ASP A 861 33.08 -23.96 10.25
N SER A 862 32.16 -24.93 10.11
CA SER A 862 30.87 -24.94 10.82
C SER A 862 31.11 -25.03 12.33
N GLY A 863 30.99 -23.89 13.01
CA GLY A 863 31.32 -23.76 14.44
C GLY A 863 30.48 -24.68 15.33
N SER A 864 31.14 -25.30 16.32
CA SER A 864 30.41 -26.04 17.36
C SER A 864 29.66 -25.08 18.29
N VAL A 865 28.65 -25.57 19.02
CA VAL A 865 27.98 -24.75 20.04
C VAL A 865 28.98 -24.23 21.09
N GLU A 866 30.05 -24.97 21.39
CA GLU A 866 31.15 -24.46 22.21
C GLU A 866 31.87 -23.26 21.58
N THR A 867 32.10 -23.27 20.26
CA THR A 867 32.70 -22.14 19.52
C THR A 867 31.83 -20.88 19.62
N ILE A 868 30.49 -21.05 19.61
CA ILE A 868 29.53 -19.97 19.85
C ILE A 868 29.67 -19.46 21.30
N ARG A 869 29.72 -20.35 22.29
CA ARG A 869 29.91 -19.96 23.71
C ARG A 869 31.23 -19.27 24.00
N GLU A 870 32.34 -19.76 23.45
CA GLU A 870 33.65 -19.13 23.53
C GLU A 870 33.65 -17.74 22.91
N THR A 871 32.92 -17.57 21.80
CA THR A 871 32.75 -16.27 21.12
C THR A 871 31.94 -15.28 21.96
N LEU A 872 30.77 -15.69 22.48
CA LEU A 872 29.96 -14.87 23.39
C LEU A 872 30.75 -14.50 24.65
N GLY A 873 31.46 -15.47 25.25
CA GLY A 873 32.34 -15.25 26.41
C GLY A 873 33.62 -14.48 26.10
N ARG A 874 34.04 -14.38 24.82
CA ARG A 874 35.08 -13.43 24.37
C ARG A 874 34.53 -12.02 24.30
N ILE A 875 33.32 -11.82 23.79
CA ILE A 875 32.67 -10.51 23.79
C ILE A 875 32.44 -10.00 25.21
N GLU A 876 31.89 -10.82 26.12
CA GLU A 876 31.68 -10.47 27.54
C GLU A 876 32.94 -9.88 28.19
N ARG A 877 34.11 -10.49 27.94
CA ARG A 877 35.42 -10.03 28.45
C ARG A 877 35.98 -8.77 27.77
N LEU A 878 35.47 -8.39 26.61
CA LEU A 878 35.98 -7.28 25.80
C LEU A 878 35.10 -6.02 25.89
N SER A 879 33.78 -6.18 25.88
CA SER A 879 32.81 -5.08 25.97
C SER A 879 32.34 -4.79 27.39
N GLY A 880 32.49 -5.76 28.32
CA GLY A 880 31.89 -5.68 29.66
C GLY A 880 30.35 -5.82 29.65
N LYS A 881 29.78 -6.25 28.52
CA LYS A 881 28.34 -6.55 28.35
C LYS A 881 28.17 -8.03 28.02
N LYS A 882 27.28 -8.72 28.71
CA LYS A 882 27.07 -10.16 28.53
C LYS A 882 26.03 -10.47 27.46
N PRO A 883 26.40 -11.09 26.32
CA PRO A 883 25.47 -11.43 25.27
C PRO A 883 24.90 -12.85 25.43
N ALA A 884 23.69 -13.07 24.93
CA ALA A 884 23.13 -14.39 24.63
C ALA A 884 22.44 -14.38 23.28
N ILE A 885 22.28 -15.55 22.65
CA ILE A 885 21.53 -15.74 21.41
C ILE A 885 20.25 -16.52 21.71
N ALA A 886 19.10 -15.97 21.29
CA ALA A 886 17.82 -16.66 21.26
C ALA A 886 17.48 -17.07 19.82
N TYR A 887 17.55 -18.37 19.56
CA TYR A 887 17.03 -18.98 18.34
C TYR A 887 15.52 -19.15 18.50
N VAL A 888 14.71 -18.67 17.55
CA VAL A 888 13.24 -18.69 17.61
C VAL A 888 12.69 -19.31 16.33
N VAL A 889 12.09 -20.50 16.43
CA VAL A 889 11.70 -21.34 15.29
C VAL A 889 10.24 -21.78 15.41
N SER A 890 9.46 -21.54 14.36
CA SER A 890 8.00 -21.74 14.35
C SER A 890 7.60 -22.94 13.48
N GLN A 891 7.42 -24.09 14.14
CA GLN A 891 6.87 -25.30 13.52
C GLN A 891 5.34 -25.15 13.33
N GLU A 892 4.72 -26.09 12.59
CA GLU A 892 3.28 -26.04 12.28
C GLU A 892 2.38 -25.93 13.53
N THR A 893 2.79 -26.53 14.65
CA THR A 893 1.97 -26.64 15.88
C THR A 893 2.65 -26.16 17.17
N GLU A 894 3.94 -25.83 17.12
CA GLU A 894 4.71 -25.39 18.29
C GLU A 894 5.84 -24.41 17.93
N LEU A 895 6.14 -23.53 18.88
CA LEU A 895 7.22 -22.55 18.85
C LEU A 895 8.38 -23.07 19.70
N GLU A 896 9.52 -23.30 19.07
CA GLU A 896 10.76 -23.73 19.71
C GLU A 896 11.70 -22.55 19.90
N ILE A 897 12.26 -22.45 21.11
CA ILE A 897 13.15 -21.36 21.52
C ILE A 897 14.40 -21.98 22.13
N ILE A 898 15.59 -21.65 21.62
CA ILE A 898 16.85 -22.13 22.17
C ILE A 898 17.73 -20.95 22.59
N LEU A 899 18.06 -20.87 23.88
CA LEU A 899 18.94 -19.87 24.45
C LEU A 899 20.37 -20.42 24.55
N VAL A 900 21.34 -19.72 23.95
CA VAL A 900 22.78 -20.01 24.01
C VAL A 900 23.51 -18.83 24.65
N SER A 901 24.35 -19.09 25.65
CA SER A 901 25.03 -18.05 26.44
C SER A 901 26.43 -18.49 26.92
N PRO A 902 27.29 -17.54 27.36
CA PRO A 902 28.62 -17.84 27.85
C PRO A 902 28.64 -18.93 28.95
N GLY A 903 29.42 -19.99 28.72
CA GLY A 903 29.71 -21.02 29.71
C GLY A 903 28.53 -21.88 30.18
N SER A 904 27.37 -21.85 29.50
CA SER A 904 26.16 -22.59 29.88
C SER A 904 25.74 -23.58 28.79
N THR A 905 25.14 -24.72 29.16
CA THR A 905 24.49 -25.61 28.17
C THR A 905 23.33 -24.91 27.47
N ALA A 906 23.12 -25.17 26.18
CA ALA A 906 21.99 -24.60 25.44
C ALA A 906 20.66 -25.01 26.09
N ALA A 907 19.75 -24.06 26.32
CA ALA A 907 18.48 -24.29 26.99
C ALA A 907 17.32 -24.18 25.98
N ARG A 908 16.58 -25.27 25.80
CA ARG A 908 15.43 -25.37 24.89
C ARG A 908 14.10 -25.18 25.65
N PHE A 909 13.19 -24.40 25.07
CA PHE A 909 11.83 -24.17 25.53
C PHE A 909 10.87 -24.40 24.36
N SER A 910 9.76 -25.09 24.62
CA SER A 910 8.76 -25.42 23.60
C SER A 910 7.38 -24.91 24.04
N VAL A 911 6.73 -24.13 23.18
CA VAL A 911 5.49 -23.40 23.49
C VAL A 911 4.42 -23.76 22.45
N LYS A 912 3.24 -24.19 22.91
CA LYS A 912 2.15 -24.62 22.02
C LYS A 912 1.38 -23.45 21.41
N LYS A 913 1.88 -22.95 20.29
CA LYS A 913 1.25 -21.97 19.39
C LYS A 913 1.55 -22.41 17.96
N LYS A 914 0.56 -22.39 17.07
CA LYS A 914 0.78 -22.64 15.63
C LYS A 914 1.61 -21.51 15.01
N ARG A 915 2.39 -21.80 13.96
CA ARG A 915 3.07 -20.80 13.11
C ARG A 915 2.11 -19.71 12.60
N GLU A 916 1.02 -20.11 11.96
CA GLU A 916 -0.08 -19.27 11.45
C GLU A 916 -0.48 -18.20 12.48
N GLN A 917 -0.90 -18.65 13.67
CA GLN A 917 -1.34 -17.79 14.79
C GLN A 917 -0.23 -16.97 15.46
N LEU A 918 1.05 -17.20 15.11
CA LEU A 918 2.19 -16.43 15.60
C LEU A 918 2.57 -15.33 14.60
N LEU A 919 2.41 -15.59 13.29
CA LEU A 919 2.53 -14.59 12.22
C LEU A 919 1.40 -13.56 12.31
N GLU A 920 0.14 -14.01 12.43
CA GLU A 920 -1.04 -13.16 12.67
C GLU A 920 -0.81 -12.16 13.83
N LEU A 921 -0.19 -12.60 14.93
CA LEU A 921 0.12 -11.73 16.07
C LEU A 921 1.26 -10.75 15.77
N SER A 922 2.29 -11.17 15.04
CA SER A 922 3.42 -10.34 14.65
C SER A 922 2.97 -9.21 13.71
N GLU A 923 2.08 -9.53 12.77
CA GLU A 923 1.44 -8.58 11.86
C GLU A 923 0.51 -7.63 12.63
N ARG A 924 -0.37 -8.15 13.49
CA ARG A 924 -1.27 -7.35 14.35
C ARG A 924 -0.51 -6.39 15.26
N LEU A 925 0.62 -6.81 15.84
CA LEU A 925 1.50 -5.93 16.61
C LEU A 925 2.12 -4.82 15.73
N SER A 926 2.62 -5.20 14.57
CA SER A 926 3.31 -4.28 13.66
C SER A 926 2.36 -3.19 13.17
N ALA A 927 1.17 -3.58 12.70
CA ALA A 927 0.11 -2.65 12.27
C ALA A 927 -0.36 -1.73 13.40
N ALA A 928 -0.59 -2.27 14.60
CA ALA A 928 -1.04 -1.49 15.76
C ALA A 928 -0.01 -0.44 16.23
N ILE A 929 1.27 -0.62 15.93
CA ILE A 929 2.32 0.39 16.18
C ILE A 929 2.49 1.35 15.00
N SER A 930 2.41 0.86 13.75
CA SER A 930 2.75 1.66 12.57
C SER A 930 1.65 2.62 12.11
N ILE A 931 0.37 2.31 12.40
CA ILE A 931 -0.79 3.08 11.90
C ILE A 931 -1.14 4.27 12.79
N SER A 932 -1.09 4.11 14.13
CA SER A 932 -1.47 5.17 15.07
C SER A 932 -0.29 5.58 15.97
N PRO A 933 0.13 6.85 15.97
CA PRO A 933 1.18 7.34 16.85
C PRO A 933 0.71 7.68 18.28
N GLU A 934 -0.58 7.50 18.61
CA GLU A 934 -1.18 8.00 19.87
C GLU A 934 -2.13 6.99 20.57
N GLY A 935 -2.32 5.78 20.04
CA GLY A 935 -3.18 4.73 20.63
C GLY A 935 -2.42 3.61 21.37
N ASP A 936 -3.00 3.01 22.41
CA ASP A 936 -2.36 1.96 23.22
C ASP A 936 -2.65 0.51 22.76
N GLY A 937 -3.39 0.32 21.67
CA GLY A 937 -3.86 -0.98 21.16
C GLY A 937 -2.75 -1.99 20.82
N TYR A 938 -1.50 -1.55 20.64
CA TYR A 938 -0.35 -2.44 20.51
C TYR A 938 -0.06 -3.27 21.77
N LEU A 939 -0.50 -2.84 22.95
CA LEU A 939 -0.15 -3.44 24.24
C LEU A 939 -0.65 -4.89 24.40
N GLU A 940 -1.80 -5.24 23.81
CA GLU A 940 -2.32 -6.61 23.88
C GLU A 940 -1.44 -7.62 23.09
N PRO A 941 -1.23 -7.46 21.77
CA PRO A 941 -0.36 -8.37 21.02
C PRO A 941 1.11 -8.29 21.49
N ALA A 942 1.60 -7.12 21.93
CA ALA A 942 2.94 -6.99 22.53
C ALA A 942 3.12 -7.85 23.78
N GLN A 943 2.07 -7.97 24.61
CA GLN A 943 2.08 -8.80 25.81
C GLN A 943 1.85 -10.28 25.50
N GLU A 944 1.04 -10.64 24.50
CA GLU A 944 0.92 -12.05 24.11
C GLU A 944 2.23 -12.57 23.52
N LEU A 945 2.86 -11.83 22.61
CA LEU A 945 4.15 -12.19 22.03
C LEU A 945 5.28 -12.21 23.08
N TYR A 946 5.26 -11.32 24.08
CA TYR A 946 6.19 -11.39 25.22
C TYR A 946 6.04 -12.71 26.00
N LYS A 947 4.81 -13.13 26.31
CA LYS A 947 4.51 -14.39 27.03
C LYS A 947 4.89 -15.63 26.22
N LEU A 948 4.75 -15.57 24.89
CA LEU A 948 5.11 -16.67 23.99
C LEU A 948 6.63 -16.79 23.80
N ILE A 949 7.36 -15.68 23.70
CA ILE A 949 8.77 -15.67 23.27
C ILE A 949 9.75 -15.42 24.44
N ILE A 950 9.45 -14.48 25.35
CA ILE A 950 10.42 -14.00 26.35
C ILE A 950 10.23 -14.67 27.71
N GLU A 951 8.97 -14.73 28.20
CA GLU A 951 8.65 -15.28 29.53
C GLU A 951 9.24 -16.70 29.78
N PRO A 952 9.26 -17.65 28.81
CA PRO A 952 9.85 -18.97 29.03
C PRO A 952 11.33 -18.93 29.42
N MET A 953 12.10 -17.99 28.86
CA MET A 953 13.55 -17.87 29.06
C MET A 953 13.97 -16.79 30.07
N GLU A 954 13.05 -15.93 30.51
CA GLU A 954 13.35 -14.78 31.38
C GLU A 954 14.08 -15.16 32.68
N GLY A 955 13.72 -16.29 33.30
CA GLY A 955 14.40 -16.80 34.49
C GLY A 955 15.87 -17.16 34.28
N LEU A 956 16.25 -17.61 33.08
CA LEU A 956 17.65 -17.85 32.71
C LEU A 956 18.37 -16.54 32.35
N LEU A 957 17.74 -15.65 31.58
CA LEU A 957 18.29 -14.35 31.23
C LEU A 957 18.67 -13.54 32.49
N ALA A 958 17.76 -13.51 33.48
CA ALA A 958 18.00 -12.85 34.76
C ALA A 958 19.07 -13.55 35.62
N SER A 959 18.98 -14.87 35.82
CA SER A 959 19.94 -15.59 36.68
C SER A 959 21.36 -15.65 36.11
N GLN A 960 21.53 -15.55 34.79
CA GLN A 960 22.83 -15.51 34.12
C GLN A 960 23.39 -14.08 33.98
N ASN A 961 22.60 -13.04 34.30
CA ASN A 961 22.89 -11.61 34.13
C ASN A 961 23.20 -11.25 32.66
N ILE A 962 22.27 -11.54 31.75
CA ILE A 962 22.39 -11.16 30.33
C ILE A 962 22.07 -9.67 30.14
N ASP A 963 22.96 -8.92 29.48
CA ASP A 963 22.76 -7.51 29.09
C ASP A 963 22.21 -7.36 27.66
N THR A 964 22.57 -8.29 26.78
CA THR A 964 22.39 -8.16 25.32
C THR A 964 21.80 -9.44 24.76
N LEU A 965 20.69 -9.31 24.04
CA LEU A 965 19.96 -10.44 23.46
C LEU A 965 19.97 -10.33 21.93
N LEU A 966 20.68 -11.26 21.30
CA LEU A 966 20.73 -11.43 19.87
C LEU A 966 19.61 -12.41 19.48
N PHE A 967 18.76 -12.02 18.56
CA PHE A 967 17.71 -12.88 18.03
C PHE A 967 18.14 -13.50 16.70
N SER A 968 17.88 -14.79 16.52
CA SER A 968 18.01 -15.50 15.25
C SER A 968 16.68 -16.19 14.98
N VAL A 969 15.89 -15.63 14.07
CA VAL A 969 14.44 -15.95 13.96
C VAL A 969 14.05 -16.47 12.59
N ASP A 970 13.03 -17.31 12.62
CA ASP A 970 12.34 -17.90 11.46
C ASP A 970 11.78 -16.86 10.48
N ALA A 971 11.62 -17.25 9.21
CA ALA A 971 11.03 -16.43 8.16
C ALA A 971 9.60 -15.97 8.54
N GLY A 972 9.27 -14.72 8.24
CA GLY A 972 8.02 -14.07 8.66
C GLY A 972 8.02 -13.49 10.09
N LEU A 973 8.87 -13.97 10.99
CA LEU A 973 9.11 -13.32 12.30
C LEU A 973 10.23 -12.28 12.26
N ARG A 974 10.93 -12.17 11.11
CA ARG A 974 12.08 -11.27 10.90
C ARG A 974 11.74 -9.78 10.92
N SER A 975 10.47 -9.42 10.74
CA SER A 975 9.94 -8.05 10.84
C SER A 975 9.38 -7.68 12.23
N LEU A 976 9.31 -8.63 13.18
CA LEU A 976 8.73 -8.43 14.51
C LEU A 976 9.43 -7.27 15.25
N PRO A 977 8.69 -6.24 15.73
CA PRO A 977 9.27 -5.16 16.55
C PRO A 977 9.59 -5.64 17.98
N LEU A 978 10.66 -6.45 18.09
CA LEU A 978 11.17 -7.05 19.33
C LEU A 978 11.35 -6.03 20.46
N ALA A 979 11.75 -4.80 20.13
CA ALA A 979 11.91 -3.69 21.10
C ALA A 979 10.60 -3.30 21.81
N ALA A 980 9.44 -3.49 21.16
CA ALA A 980 8.12 -3.13 21.67
C ALA A 980 7.38 -4.28 22.37
N LEU A 981 7.96 -5.49 22.45
CA LEU A 981 7.41 -6.57 23.28
C LEU A 981 7.38 -6.10 24.75
N HIS A 982 6.29 -6.37 25.47
CA HIS A 982 5.99 -5.70 26.74
C HIS A 982 5.65 -6.71 27.85
N ASP A 983 6.31 -6.62 29.00
CA ASP A 983 6.13 -7.57 30.12
C ASP A 983 4.90 -7.28 31.00
N GLY A 984 4.08 -6.29 30.60
CA GLY A 984 2.97 -5.75 31.39
C GLY A 984 3.36 -4.60 32.32
N ARG A 985 4.65 -4.21 32.35
CA ARG A 985 5.17 -3.06 33.13
C ARG A 985 6.19 -2.21 32.37
N GLN A 986 7.02 -2.83 31.53
CA GLN A 986 8.10 -2.18 30.78
C GLN A 986 8.33 -2.90 29.43
N PHE A 987 8.98 -2.22 28.49
CA PHE A 987 9.34 -2.78 27.20
C PHE A 987 10.60 -3.66 27.26
N LEU A 988 10.73 -4.63 26.35
CA LEU A 988 11.89 -5.52 26.27
C LEU A 988 13.20 -4.76 26.09
N ILE A 989 13.18 -3.65 25.34
CA ILE A 989 14.33 -2.77 25.15
C ILE A 989 14.79 -2.09 26.45
N GLU A 990 13.89 -1.85 27.41
CA GLU A 990 14.28 -1.31 28.72
C GLU A 990 15.09 -2.33 29.53
N LYS A 991 14.91 -3.63 29.24
CA LYS A 991 15.55 -4.76 29.93
C LYS A 991 16.88 -5.16 29.28
N TYR A 992 16.95 -5.28 27.95
CA TYR A 992 18.13 -5.80 27.23
C TYR A 992 18.50 -4.95 26.00
N SER A 993 19.79 -4.83 25.69
CA SER A 993 20.27 -4.39 24.38
C SER A 993 19.88 -5.41 23.32
N LEU A 994 19.19 -5.00 22.24
CA LEU A 994 18.64 -5.93 21.24
C LEU A 994 19.37 -5.85 19.90
N SER A 995 19.45 -6.98 19.19
CA SER A 995 19.88 -7.05 17.79
C SER A 995 19.40 -8.32 17.12
N LEU A 996 19.29 -8.32 15.78
CA LEU A 996 18.77 -9.41 14.96
C LEU A 996 19.86 -9.90 14.01
N ILE A 997 20.19 -11.20 14.06
CA ILE A 997 21.22 -11.84 13.24
C ILE A 997 20.62 -12.92 12.33
N PRO A 998 21.07 -13.02 11.06
CA PRO A 998 20.73 -14.17 10.21
C PRO A 998 21.18 -15.50 10.83
N SER A 999 22.44 -15.53 11.28
CA SER A 999 23.16 -16.66 11.85
C SER A 999 24.40 -16.10 12.55
N ILE A 1000 24.90 -16.72 13.63
CA ILE A 1000 26.15 -16.27 14.25
C ILE A 1000 27.36 -16.60 13.38
N ASN A 1001 27.30 -17.69 12.62
CA ASN A 1001 28.33 -18.09 11.66
C ASN A 1001 28.44 -17.10 10.47
N LEU A 1002 27.35 -16.41 10.13
CA LEU A 1002 27.35 -15.33 9.11
C LEU A 1002 27.61 -13.92 9.69
N THR A 1003 27.84 -13.79 11.00
CA THR A 1003 28.03 -12.49 11.67
C THR A 1003 29.50 -12.23 11.98
N ASP A 1004 30.04 -11.06 11.60
CA ASP A 1004 31.39 -10.65 12.01
C ASP A 1004 31.44 -10.39 13.52
N THR A 1005 32.02 -11.34 14.26
CA THR A 1005 32.17 -11.29 15.72
C THR A 1005 33.47 -10.62 16.19
N SER A 1006 34.16 -9.86 15.33
CA SER A 1006 35.24 -8.96 15.75
C SER A 1006 34.69 -7.75 16.49
N TYR A 1007 35.38 -7.31 17.54
CA TYR A 1007 34.93 -6.22 18.42
C TYR A 1007 35.75 -4.96 18.21
N GLU A 1008 35.07 -3.81 18.17
CA GLU A 1008 35.68 -2.50 18.01
C GLU A 1008 35.43 -1.59 19.24
N PRO A 1009 36.37 -1.51 20.20
CA PRO A 1009 36.19 -0.73 21.43
C PRO A 1009 36.22 0.79 21.22
N ASN A 1010 36.50 1.30 20.01
CA ASN A 1010 36.63 2.75 19.78
C ASN A 1010 36.17 3.17 18.38
N LEU A 1011 34.86 3.24 18.17
CA LEU A 1011 34.26 3.79 16.95
C LEU A 1011 34.67 5.26 16.69
N ARG A 1012 34.99 6.05 17.74
CA ARG A 1012 35.41 7.46 17.63
C ARG A 1012 36.72 7.66 16.86
N LYS A 1013 37.49 6.60 16.56
CA LYS A 1013 38.66 6.67 15.66
C LYS A 1013 38.27 6.85 14.18
N TYR A 1014 37.02 6.57 13.81
CA TYR A 1014 36.51 6.67 12.46
C TYR A 1014 35.73 7.96 12.21
N ARG A 1015 35.73 8.42 10.96
CA ARG A 1015 34.86 9.50 10.50
C ARG A 1015 33.49 8.93 10.10
N ILE A 1016 32.46 9.76 10.17
CA ILE A 1016 31.15 9.47 9.55
C ILE A 1016 31.12 10.03 8.12
N LEU A 1017 30.45 9.37 7.19
CA LEU A 1017 29.86 10.05 6.03
C LEU A 1017 28.34 10.13 6.20
N GLY A 1018 27.80 11.35 6.20
CA GLY A 1018 26.36 11.58 6.05
C GLY A 1018 26.02 11.87 4.59
N MET A 1019 25.09 11.13 4.01
CA MET A 1019 24.54 11.41 2.69
C MET A 1019 23.02 11.45 2.73
N GLY A 1020 22.39 12.22 1.85
CA GLY A 1020 20.93 12.23 1.77
C GLY A 1020 20.35 13.24 0.80
N ALA A 1021 19.04 13.13 0.59
CA ALA A 1021 18.27 14.08 -0.21
C ALA A 1021 17.13 14.65 0.61
N SER A 1022 16.97 15.98 0.54
CA SER A 1022 15.89 16.73 1.17
C SER A 1022 14.80 17.16 0.19
N ARG A 1023 15.08 17.00 -1.11
CA ARG A 1023 14.25 17.46 -2.24
C ARG A 1023 14.21 16.38 -3.30
N PHE A 1024 13.00 16.06 -3.76
CA PHE A 1024 12.73 15.03 -4.74
C PHE A 1024 11.86 15.59 -5.88
N ARG A 1025 11.61 14.78 -6.91
CA ARG A 1025 10.64 15.07 -7.97
C ARG A 1025 9.35 14.26 -7.82
N GLU A 1026 9.50 13.02 -7.35
CA GLU A 1026 8.44 12.00 -7.28
C GLU A 1026 7.96 11.75 -5.83
N HIS A 1027 8.48 12.51 -4.85
CA HIS A 1027 8.18 12.31 -3.43
C HIS A 1027 8.09 13.66 -2.65
N PRO A 1028 7.40 13.71 -1.50
CA PRO A 1028 7.43 14.87 -0.61
C PRO A 1028 8.86 15.24 -0.15
N PRO A 1029 9.16 16.53 0.09
CA PRO A 1029 10.45 16.94 0.63
C PRO A 1029 10.63 16.44 2.08
N LEU A 1030 11.87 16.14 2.45
CA LEU A 1030 12.25 15.75 3.81
C LEU A 1030 13.04 16.90 4.46
N PRO A 1031 12.36 17.81 5.19
CA PRO A 1031 13.00 19.03 5.67
C PRO A 1031 13.95 18.80 6.85
N ALA A 1032 13.81 17.73 7.66
CA ALA A 1032 14.76 17.45 8.75
C ALA A 1032 16.07 16.80 8.28
N VAL A 1033 16.10 16.13 7.12
CA VAL A 1033 17.32 15.47 6.58
C VAL A 1033 18.58 16.37 6.57
N PRO A 1034 18.57 17.63 6.10
CA PRO A 1034 19.73 18.52 6.18
C PRO A 1034 20.19 18.83 7.62
N LEU A 1035 19.24 18.84 8.56
CA LEU A 1035 19.46 19.12 9.98
C LEU A 1035 20.02 17.89 10.71
N GLU A 1036 19.45 16.70 10.46
CA GLU A 1036 19.95 15.40 10.92
C GLU A 1036 21.40 15.18 10.46
N LEU A 1037 21.65 15.27 9.16
CA LEU A 1037 22.96 15.02 8.59
C LEU A 1037 24.03 16.02 9.08
N SER A 1038 23.69 17.31 9.22
CA SER A 1038 24.63 18.32 9.73
C SER A 1038 24.88 18.19 11.23
N LEU A 1039 23.86 17.84 12.02
CA LEU A 1039 23.99 17.51 13.45
C LEU A 1039 24.96 16.32 13.64
N ILE A 1040 24.79 15.24 12.88
CA ILE A 1040 25.63 14.04 12.98
C ILE A 1040 27.06 14.32 12.52
N THR A 1041 27.25 14.91 11.34
CA THR A 1041 28.59 15.04 10.71
C THR A 1041 29.46 16.17 11.27
N SER A 1042 28.85 17.15 11.95
CA SER A 1042 29.53 18.38 12.41
C SER A 1042 29.29 18.73 13.88
N GLY A 1043 28.25 18.18 14.52
CA GLY A 1043 27.91 18.45 15.93
C GLY A 1043 28.26 17.29 16.88
N LEU A 1044 27.65 16.14 16.66
CA LEU A 1044 27.80 14.95 17.51
C LEU A 1044 29.04 14.12 17.17
N TRP A 1045 29.52 14.20 15.93
CA TRP A 1045 30.69 13.49 15.39
C TRP A 1045 31.47 14.36 14.40
N SER A 1046 32.60 13.85 13.92
CA SER A 1046 33.40 14.44 12.84
C SER A 1046 33.26 13.63 11.54
N GLY A 1047 32.77 14.25 10.47
CA GLY A 1047 32.48 13.53 9.22
C GLY A 1047 32.72 14.31 7.94
N GLU A 1048 31.97 13.93 6.90
CA GLU A 1048 31.70 14.68 5.67
C GLU A 1048 30.21 14.61 5.34
N LEU A 1049 29.71 15.56 4.54
CA LEU A 1049 28.29 15.72 4.24
C LEU A 1049 28.05 15.84 2.73
N PHE A 1050 27.32 14.89 2.14
CA PHE A 1050 26.87 14.91 0.75
C PHE A 1050 25.35 15.00 0.66
N LEU A 1051 24.83 16.24 0.63
CA LEU A 1051 23.40 16.55 0.53
C LEU A 1051 22.95 16.80 -0.93
N ASP A 1052 21.69 16.46 -1.23
CA ASP A 1052 21.01 16.67 -2.50
C ASP A 1052 21.89 16.27 -3.69
N ARG A 1053 22.36 17.23 -4.52
CA ARG A 1053 23.18 16.96 -5.72
C ARG A 1053 24.51 16.24 -5.48
N ALA A 1054 24.97 16.14 -4.22
CA ALA A 1054 26.15 15.35 -3.86
C ALA A 1054 25.80 13.90 -3.47
N PHE A 1055 24.53 13.60 -3.16
CA PHE A 1055 24.04 12.26 -2.83
C PHE A 1055 23.82 11.43 -4.11
N THR A 1056 24.93 10.97 -4.66
CA THR A 1056 24.98 10.22 -5.93
C THR A 1056 25.47 8.79 -5.71
N LYS A 1057 25.04 7.87 -6.59
CA LYS A 1057 25.49 6.46 -6.58
C LYS A 1057 27.02 6.36 -6.69
N ALA A 1058 27.62 7.24 -7.49
CA ALA A 1058 29.07 7.32 -7.66
C ALA A 1058 29.80 7.74 -6.36
N ASN A 1059 29.29 8.74 -5.65
CA ASN A 1059 29.89 9.19 -4.39
C ASN A 1059 29.71 8.16 -3.26
N LEU A 1060 28.55 7.49 -3.19
CA LEU A 1060 28.30 6.41 -2.23
C LEU A 1060 29.28 5.24 -2.44
N LYS A 1061 29.48 4.82 -3.70
CA LYS A 1061 30.46 3.76 -4.02
C LYS A 1061 31.91 4.19 -3.72
N ALA A 1062 32.27 5.44 -3.95
CA ALA A 1062 33.59 5.96 -3.59
C ALA A 1062 33.81 5.98 -2.05
N ALA A 1063 32.74 6.11 -1.27
CA ALA A 1063 32.78 6.13 0.18
C ALA A 1063 32.79 4.73 0.83
N SER A 1064 32.04 3.76 0.29
CA SER A 1064 32.07 2.37 0.77
C SER A 1064 33.50 1.80 0.70
N GLU A 1065 34.24 2.10 -0.36
CA GLU A 1065 35.64 1.66 -0.56
C GLU A 1065 36.66 2.46 0.30
N ASN A 1066 36.31 3.66 0.79
CA ASN A 1066 37.19 4.54 1.57
C ASN A 1066 37.20 4.20 3.07
N ALA A 1067 38.29 3.60 3.53
CA ALA A 1067 38.47 3.14 4.92
C ALA A 1067 38.47 4.22 6.02
N GLN A 1068 38.45 5.52 5.70
CA GLN A 1068 38.28 6.57 6.72
C GLN A 1068 36.86 6.59 7.32
N PHE A 1069 35.85 6.18 6.54
CA PHE A 1069 34.44 6.22 6.93
C PHE A 1069 34.02 4.90 7.59
N GLY A 1070 34.37 4.70 8.86
CA GLY A 1070 33.95 3.50 9.60
C GLY A 1070 32.44 3.40 9.78
N ILE A 1071 31.72 4.52 9.63
CA ILE A 1071 30.27 4.63 9.70
C ILE A 1071 29.77 5.40 8.47
N ILE A 1072 28.73 4.92 7.82
CA ILE A 1072 28.01 5.63 6.74
C ILE A 1072 26.53 5.73 7.16
N HIS A 1073 25.92 6.89 6.95
CA HIS A 1073 24.52 7.16 7.28
C HIS A 1073 23.83 7.81 6.09
N LEU A 1074 22.71 7.21 5.66
CA LEU A 1074 21.91 7.62 4.51
C LEU A 1074 20.53 8.07 5.01
N ALA A 1075 20.13 9.31 4.69
CA ALA A 1075 18.85 9.88 5.11
C ALA A 1075 18.04 10.37 3.90
N THR A 1076 16.94 9.68 3.57
CA THR A 1076 16.22 9.83 2.29
C THR A 1076 14.91 9.03 2.29
N HIS A 1077 14.16 9.02 1.18
CA HIS A 1077 13.07 8.06 0.93
C HIS A 1077 13.60 6.70 0.46
N SER A 1078 12.88 5.64 0.82
CA SER A 1078 13.07 4.29 0.28
C SER A 1078 11.77 3.52 0.28
N GLN A 1079 11.66 2.57 -0.64
CA GLN A 1079 10.56 1.64 -0.79
C GLN A 1079 11.09 0.21 -0.73
N PHE A 1080 10.48 -0.64 0.09
CA PHE A 1080 10.58 -2.08 -0.07
C PHE A 1080 9.34 -2.57 -0.81
N GLN A 1081 9.52 -3.49 -1.76
CA GLN A 1081 8.47 -4.11 -2.55
C GLN A 1081 8.64 -5.63 -2.44
N PRO A 1082 7.77 -6.34 -1.70
CA PRO A 1082 7.76 -7.80 -1.68
C PRO A 1082 7.59 -8.36 -3.10
N GLY A 1083 8.21 -9.50 -3.39
CA GLY A 1083 8.15 -10.19 -4.68
C GLY A 1083 9.06 -9.62 -5.79
N ASP A 1084 9.40 -8.32 -5.78
CA ASP A 1084 10.32 -7.70 -6.75
C ASP A 1084 11.51 -6.96 -6.07
N PRO A 1085 12.64 -7.65 -5.86
CA PRO A 1085 13.90 -7.03 -5.43
C PRO A 1085 14.46 -5.96 -6.38
N GLY A 1086 13.98 -5.90 -7.62
CA GLY A 1086 14.29 -4.88 -8.62
C GLY A 1086 13.41 -3.62 -8.50
N ALA A 1087 12.19 -3.73 -7.95
CA ALA A 1087 11.32 -2.60 -7.60
C ALA A 1087 11.64 -2.00 -6.23
N SER A 1088 12.26 -2.75 -5.32
CA SER A 1088 12.74 -2.20 -4.04
C SER A 1088 13.88 -1.19 -4.28
N TYR A 1089 13.81 0.04 -3.75
CA TYR A 1089 14.89 1.03 -3.87
C TYR A 1089 15.11 1.96 -2.66
N ILE A 1090 16.35 2.44 -2.52
CA ILE A 1090 16.69 3.68 -1.80
C ILE A 1090 16.78 4.82 -2.83
N GLN A 1091 16.11 5.94 -2.59
CA GLN A 1091 16.11 7.09 -3.51
C GLN A 1091 17.39 7.91 -3.36
N LEU A 1092 18.12 8.11 -4.47
CA LEU A 1092 19.28 9.01 -4.56
C LEU A 1092 18.91 10.28 -5.34
N ALA A 1093 19.84 11.25 -5.42
CA ALA A 1093 19.63 12.44 -6.25
C ALA A 1093 19.97 12.24 -7.75
N ASP A 1094 20.64 11.13 -8.10
CA ASP A 1094 20.98 10.74 -9.48
C ASP A 1094 20.22 9.51 -10.00
N GLY A 1095 19.31 8.94 -9.21
CA GLY A 1095 18.48 7.79 -9.59
C GLY A 1095 17.99 6.98 -8.38
N ARG A 1096 17.59 5.73 -8.62
CA ARG A 1096 17.18 4.76 -7.58
C ARG A 1096 18.29 3.73 -7.37
N LEU A 1097 18.53 3.34 -6.11
CA LEU A 1097 19.50 2.31 -5.71
C LEU A 1097 18.75 1.07 -5.24
N ASN A 1098 18.64 0.05 -6.10
CA ASN A 1098 17.97 -1.20 -5.76
C ASN A 1098 18.87 -2.17 -4.96
N LEU A 1099 18.29 -3.27 -4.50
CA LEU A 1099 18.94 -4.26 -3.65
C LEU A 1099 20.19 -4.86 -4.28
N GLU A 1100 20.11 -5.34 -5.52
CA GLU A 1100 21.29 -5.88 -6.23
C GLU A 1100 22.43 -4.86 -6.32
N GLN A 1101 22.10 -3.61 -6.64
CA GLN A 1101 23.11 -2.54 -6.73
C GLN A 1101 23.70 -2.16 -5.35
N LEU A 1102 22.94 -2.33 -4.26
CA LEU A 1102 23.46 -2.20 -2.88
C LEU A 1102 24.47 -3.31 -2.56
N ARG A 1103 24.17 -4.56 -2.94
CA ARG A 1103 25.09 -5.71 -2.81
C ARG A 1103 26.41 -5.46 -3.54
N GLU A 1104 26.36 -4.84 -4.72
CA GLU A 1104 27.55 -4.55 -5.53
C GLU A 1104 28.42 -3.36 -5.05
N MET A 1105 27.97 -2.56 -4.08
CA MET A 1105 28.72 -1.41 -3.54
C MET A 1105 30.07 -1.76 -2.91
N GLY A 1106 30.35 -3.06 -2.66
CA GLY A 1106 31.68 -3.53 -2.30
C GLY A 1106 32.08 -3.24 -0.85
N TRP A 1107 31.14 -3.28 0.09
CA TRP A 1107 31.34 -2.99 1.51
C TRP A 1107 32.52 -3.78 2.15
N GLY A 1108 32.72 -5.04 1.75
CA GLY A 1108 33.87 -5.87 2.15
C GLY A 1108 35.19 -5.66 1.38
N LYS A 1109 35.30 -4.67 0.48
CA LYS A 1109 36.50 -4.44 -0.39
C LYS A 1109 37.37 -3.25 0.05
N ARG A 1110 37.26 -2.82 1.32
CA ARG A 1110 37.85 -1.56 1.81
C ARG A 1110 39.38 -1.62 1.94
N GLY A 1111 40.04 -0.51 1.65
CA GLY A 1111 41.49 -0.40 1.77
C GLY A 1111 42.01 -0.69 3.17
N GLY A 1112 43.00 -1.58 3.31
CA GLY A 1112 43.56 -1.95 4.62
C GLY A 1112 42.82 -3.05 5.38
N GLY A 1113 41.68 -3.54 4.88
CA GLY A 1113 41.02 -4.74 5.42
C GLY A 1113 40.09 -4.53 6.61
N SER A 1114 39.80 -3.29 7.01
CA SER A 1114 38.74 -2.97 7.99
C SER A 1114 37.37 -2.98 7.29
N PRO A 1115 36.33 -3.64 7.85
CA PRO A 1115 34.96 -3.60 7.30
C PRO A 1115 34.27 -2.24 7.52
N LEU A 1116 32.98 -2.13 7.17
CA LEU A 1116 32.14 -1.02 7.62
C LEU A 1116 31.51 -1.39 8.98
N GLU A 1117 31.76 -0.61 10.03
CA GLU A 1117 31.30 -0.92 11.39
C GLU A 1117 29.80 -0.67 11.59
N LEU A 1118 29.23 0.27 10.82
CA LEU A 1118 27.80 0.58 10.82
C LEU A 1118 27.37 1.24 9.51
N LEU A 1119 26.27 0.74 8.93
CA LEU A 1119 25.45 1.45 7.94
C LEU A 1119 24.15 1.88 8.62
N VAL A 1120 23.82 3.16 8.63
CA VAL A 1120 22.51 3.65 9.09
C VAL A 1120 21.65 4.02 7.89
N LEU A 1121 20.45 3.45 7.83
CA LEU A 1121 19.43 3.70 6.82
C LEU A 1121 18.28 4.48 7.49
N SER A 1122 18.43 5.81 7.59
CA SER A 1122 17.37 6.76 7.99
C SER A 1122 16.38 6.94 6.85
N ALA A 1123 15.69 5.84 6.50
CA ALA A 1123 14.76 5.78 5.38
C ALA A 1123 13.75 4.63 5.61
N CYS A 1124 12.53 4.81 5.10
CA CYS A 1124 11.37 3.96 5.37
C CYS A 1124 11.50 2.50 4.93
N GLN A 1125 10.94 1.57 5.71
CA GLN A 1125 10.85 0.13 5.42
C GLN A 1125 12.19 -0.58 5.10
N THR A 1126 13.32 -0.04 5.56
CA THR A 1126 14.67 -0.54 5.18
C THR A 1126 15.11 -1.86 5.84
N ALA A 1127 14.37 -2.35 6.83
CA ALA A 1127 14.54 -3.64 7.48
C ALA A 1127 13.41 -4.66 7.16
N ILE A 1128 12.39 -4.27 6.38
CA ILE A 1128 11.39 -5.22 5.87
C ILE A 1128 12.04 -6.08 4.77
N GLY A 1129 11.77 -7.37 4.78
CA GLY A 1129 12.25 -8.33 3.78
C GLY A 1129 11.23 -9.43 3.51
N ASP A 1130 11.49 -10.22 2.47
CA ASP A 1130 10.72 -11.41 2.11
C ASP A 1130 11.67 -12.58 1.76
N THR A 1131 11.13 -13.71 1.30
CA THR A 1131 11.95 -14.89 0.92
C THR A 1131 12.86 -14.70 -0.30
N SER A 1132 12.80 -13.55 -0.97
CA SER A 1132 13.71 -13.15 -2.07
C SER A 1132 14.74 -12.09 -1.64
N ALA A 1133 14.44 -11.35 -0.57
CA ALA A 1133 15.23 -10.25 -0.02
C ALA A 1133 15.17 -10.24 1.52
N GLU A 1134 15.66 -11.31 2.14
CA GLU A 1134 15.60 -11.53 3.60
C GLU A 1134 16.24 -10.39 4.40
N LEU A 1135 15.50 -9.84 5.37
CA LEU A 1135 15.86 -8.64 6.16
C LEU A 1135 16.15 -7.36 5.33
N GLY A 1136 15.72 -7.32 4.06
CA GLY A 1136 15.70 -6.12 3.23
C GLY A 1136 17.07 -5.53 2.91
N PHE A 1137 17.12 -4.20 2.80
CA PHE A 1137 18.36 -3.46 2.56
C PHE A 1137 19.38 -3.67 3.68
N ALA A 1138 18.93 -3.80 4.92
CA ALA A 1138 19.77 -4.01 6.08
C ALA A 1138 20.42 -5.40 6.11
N GLY A 1139 19.63 -6.46 5.92
CA GLY A 1139 20.12 -7.84 5.80
C GLY A 1139 21.10 -8.00 4.65
N LEU A 1140 20.75 -7.45 3.48
CA LEU A 1140 21.60 -7.50 2.29
C LEU A 1140 22.90 -6.70 2.46
N ALA A 1141 22.89 -5.56 3.14
CA ALA A 1141 24.10 -4.82 3.47
C ALA A 1141 25.04 -5.65 4.38
N VAL A 1142 24.48 -6.33 5.39
CA VAL A 1142 25.26 -7.18 6.30
C VAL A 1142 25.87 -8.36 5.54
N ALA A 1143 25.07 -9.10 4.76
CA ALA A 1143 25.56 -10.21 3.92
C ALA A 1143 26.64 -9.76 2.91
N ALA A 1144 26.53 -8.54 2.37
CA ALA A 1144 27.51 -7.95 1.45
C ALA A 1144 28.78 -7.37 2.14
N GLY A 1145 28.94 -7.54 3.46
CA GLY A 1145 30.16 -7.24 4.20
C GLY A 1145 30.14 -5.97 5.08
N VAL A 1146 28.96 -5.48 5.46
CA VAL A 1146 28.79 -4.52 6.57
C VAL A 1146 28.67 -5.30 7.89
N LYS A 1147 29.29 -4.84 8.97
CA LYS A 1147 29.16 -5.50 10.28
C LYS A 1147 27.76 -5.37 10.88
N SER A 1148 27.17 -4.19 10.77
CA SER A 1148 25.94 -3.80 11.45
C SER A 1148 25.14 -2.85 10.56
N ALA A 1149 23.83 -3.06 10.47
CA ALA A 1149 22.90 -2.14 9.82
C ALA A 1149 21.84 -1.66 10.82
N LEU A 1150 21.60 -0.35 10.87
CA LEU A 1150 20.49 0.24 11.61
C LEU A 1150 19.44 0.72 10.61
N ALA A 1151 18.23 0.18 10.67
CA ALA A 1151 17.21 0.33 9.62
C ALA A 1151 15.79 0.22 10.19
N SER A 1152 14.78 0.64 9.40
CA SER A 1152 13.40 0.81 9.88
C SER A 1152 12.42 -0.28 9.41
N LEU A 1153 11.44 -0.59 10.28
CA LEU A 1153 10.40 -1.61 10.09
C LEU A 1153 9.09 -1.06 9.49
N TRP A 1154 8.93 0.27 9.38
CA TRP A 1154 7.77 0.92 8.76
C TRP A 1154 8.13 2.32 8.21
N TYR A 1155 7.13 3.09 7.78
CA TYR A 1155 7.27 4.50 7.38
C TYR A 1155 7.46 5.39 8.61
N VAL A 1156 8.58 6.11 8.69
CA VAL A 1156 9.01 6.82 9.90
C VAL A 1156 8.81 8.33 9.78
N SER A 1157 8.47 8.97 10.90
CA SER A 1157 8.39 10.44 10.98
C SER A 1157 9.76 11.09 10.79
N ASP A 1158 9.88 12.03 9.87
CA ASP A 1158 11.06 12.88 9.62
C ASP A 1158 11.56 13.57 10.93
N ARG A 1159 10.61 14.10 11.72
CA ARG A 1159 10.90 14.72 13.03
C ARG A 1159 11.22 13.71 14.12
N GLY A 1160 10.52 12.57 14.16
CA GLY A 1160 10.77 11.50 15.13
C GLY A 1160 12.14 10.85 14.95
N THR A 1161 12.53 10.62 13.69
CA THR A 1161 13.81 10.03 13.29
C THR A 1161 14.98 10.94 13.66
N LEU A 1162 14.88 12.26 13.40
CA LEU A 1162 15.85 13.24 13.90
C LEU A 1162 16.00 13.16 15.44
N GLY A 1163 14.88 12.98 16.16
CA GLY A 1163 14.86 12.71 17.60
C GLY A 1163 15.73 11.51 17.98
N LEU A 1164 15.37 10.32 17.49
CA LEU A 1164 16.06 9.06 17.77
C LEU A 1164 17.54 9.11 17.38
N MET A 1165 17.85 9.57 16.16
CA MET A 1165 19.21 9.58 15.62
C MET A 1165 20.12 10.58 16.36
N SER A 1166 19.58 11.69 16.88
CA SER A 1166 20.33 12.61 17.74
C SER A 1166 20.81 11.92 19.03
N GLN A 1167 19.93 11.16 19.69
CA GLN A 1167 20.28 10.42 20.90
C GLN A 1167 21.19 9.22 20.58
N PHE A 1168 20.93 8.49 19.50
CA PHE A 1168 21.75 7.36 19.07
C PHE A 1168 23.20 7.79 18.85
N TYR A 1169 23.47 8.83 18.06
CA TYR A 1169 24.84 9.29 17.80
C TYR A 1169 25.52 9.94 19.01
N GLN A 1170 24.74 10.51 19.93
CA GLN A 1170 25.24 10.95 21.22
C GLN A 1170 25.75 9.76 22.06
N HIS A 1171 24.96 8.68 22.19
CA HIS A 1171 25.33 7.51 22.98
C HIS A 1171 26.37 6.60 22.30
N LEU A 1172 26.37 6.49 20.97
CA LEU A 1172 27.30 5.67 20.18
C LEU A 1172 28.78 6.02 20.41
N GLY A 1173 29.05 7.25 20.84
CA GLY A 1173 30.39 7.71 21.20
C GLY A 1173 30.78 7.50 22.67
N GLN A 1174 29.95 6.79 23.45
CA GLN A 1174 30.02 6.67 24.92
C GLN A 1174 29.76 5.25 25.43
N THR A 1175 28.95 4.45 24.73
CA THR A 1175 28.64 3.06 25.08
C THR A 1175 29.71 2.07 24.59
N PRO A 1176 29.83 0.87 25.19
CA PRO A 1176 30.76 -0.16 24.72
C PRO A 1176 30.26 -0.94 23.50
N THR A 1177 28.99 -0.77 23.07
CA THR A 1177 28.36 -1.50 21.95
C THR A 1177 27.39 -0.59 21.19
N LYS A 1178 27.14 -0.93 19.91
CA LYS A 1178 26.14 -0.26 19.03
C LYS A 1178 24.70 -0.50 19.50
N ALA A 1179 24.38 -1.70 19.98
CA ALA A 1179 23.04 -2.01 20.50
C ALA A 1179 22.70 -1.24 21.80
N GLU A 1180 23.66 -1.02 22.71
CA GLU A 1180 23.41 -0.21 23.91
C GLU A 1180 23.20 1.27 23.56
N ALA A 1181 23.85 1.79 22.51
CA ALA A 1181 23.60 3.14 22.04
C ALA A 1181 22.16 3.32 21.52
N LEU A 1182 21.65 2.34 20.76
CA LEU A 1182 20.28 2.33 20.28
C LEU A 1182 19.28 2.20 21.43
N ARG A 1183 19.54 1.26 22.35
CA ARG A 1183 18.73 1.06 23.56
C ARG A 1183 18.62 2.33 24.40
N LEU A 1184 19.72 3.03 24.68
CA LEU A 1184 19.67 4.27 25.47
C LEU A 1184 18.89 5.38 24.75
N ALA A 1185 19.00 5.48 23.42
CA ALA A 1185 18.19 6.41 22.63
C ALA A 1185 16.69 6.08 22.68
N GLN A 1186 16.32 4.80 22.55
CA GLN A 1186 14.94 4.33 22.67
C GLN A 1186 14.38 4.56 24.10
N ILE A 1187 15.17 4.30 25.14
CA ILE A 1187 14.80 4.57 26.54
C ILE A 1187 14.58 6.07 26.81
N ALA A 1188 15.43 6.95 26.27
CA ALA A 1188 15.25 8.40 26.39
C ALA A 1188 13.93 8.87 25.73
N MET A 1189 13.54 8.23 24.62
CA MET A 1189 12.24 8.49 23.98
C MET A 1189 11.07 7.96 24.82
N ILE A 1190 11.10 6.68 25.25
CA ILE A 1190 10.08 6.05 26.12
C ILE A 1190 9.76 6.92 27.34
N ARG A 1191 10.79 7.47 27.98
CA ARG A 1191 10.67 8.32 29.18
C ARG A 1191 10.20 9.76 28.91
N GLY A 1192 10.00 10.13 27.66
CA GLY A 1192 9.66 11.49 27.25
C GLY A 1192 10.80 12.50 27.45
N GLU A 1193 12.05 12.04 27.62
CA GLU A 1193 13.22 12.94 27.70
C GLU A 1193 13.51 13.59 26.34
N VAL A 1194 13.00 13.00 25.24
CA VAL A 1194 13.01 13.55 23.88
C VAL A 1194 11.61 14.04 23.51
N PHE A 1195 11.48 15.33 23.20
CA PHE A 1195 10.20 15.98 22.90
C PHE A 1195 10.39 17.20 22.00
N ILE A 1196 9.33 17.59 21.29
CA ILE A 1196 9.29 18.78 20.44
C ILE A 1196 8.45 19.84 21.15
N LYS A 1197 8.97 21.06 21.31
CA LYS A 1197 8.27 22.18 21.93
C LYS A 1197 8.74 23.50 21.33
N ASP A 1198 7.84 24.49 21.19
CA ASP A 1198 8.14 25.84 20.69
C ASP A 1198 8.91 25.79 19.33
N GLY A 1199 8.51 24.89 18.44
CA GLY A 1199 9.18 24.63 17.16
C GLY A 1199 10.60 24.05 17.24
N SER A 1200 11.04 23.56 18.41
CA SER A 1200 12.39 23.06 18.66
C SER A 1200 12.37 21.64 19.24
N LEU A 1201 13.32 20.80 18.82
CA LEU A 1201 13.56 19.48 19.40
C LEU A 1201 14.44 19.61 20.64
N TYR A 1202 13.97 19.01 21.74
CA TYR A 1202 14.66 18.81 23.00
C TYR A 1202 15.01 17.32 23.15
N GLY A 1203 16.08 17.03 23.87
CA GLY A 1203 16.57 15.69 24.11
C GLY A 1203 17.73 15.71 25.10
N THR A 1204 17.87 14.64 25.87
CA THR A 1204 18.95 14.48 26.86
C THR A 1204 20.31 14.72 26.21
N GLY A 1205 21.23 15.39 26.91
CA GLY A 1205 22.60 15.66 26.46
C GLY A 1205 22.78 16.68 25.32
N LEU A 1206 21.71 17.09 24.61
CA LEU A 1206 21.80 18.13 23.59
C LEU A 1206 22.20 19.47 24.21
N ALA A 1207 23.31 20.05 23.74
CA ALA A 1207 23.88 21.28 24.32
C ALA A 1207 22.99 22.52 24.20
N LYS A 1208 22.03 22.49 23.26
CA LYS A 1208 20.93 23.46 23.06
C LYS A 1208 19.75 22.73 22.41
N PRO A 1209 18.50 23.22 22.56
CA PRO A 1209 17.39 22.78 21.73
C PRO A 1209 17.70 23.02 20.25
N ILE A 1210 17.27 22.11 19.39
CA ILE A 1210 17.53 22.16 17.95
C ILE A 1210 16.31 22.78 17.26
N PRO A 1211 16.40 23.99 16.67
CA PRO A 1211 15.28 24.59 15.96
C PRO A 1211 14.91 23.74 14.75
N LEU A 1212 13.65 23.31 14.66
CA LEU A 1212 13.16 22.54 13.54
C LEU A 1212 12.85 23.48 12.36
N PRO A 1213 13.05 23.03 11.11
CA PRO A 1213 12.62 23.79 9.95
C PRO A 1213 11.09 23.95 9.96
N SER A 1214 10.64 25.17 9.71
CA SER A 1214 9.23 25.52 9.57
C SER A 1214 8.66 24.91 8.28
N SER A 1215 8.10 23.70 8.39
CA SER A 1215 7.23 23.16 7.33
C SER A 1215 5.92 23.96 7.31
N PRO A 1216 5.41 24.38 6.13
CA PRO A 1216 4.15 25.12 6.00
C PRO A 1216 2.97 24.50 6.76
N ALA A 1217 2.92 23.17 6.84
CA ALA A 1217 1.84 22.41 7.48
C ALA A 1217 1.92 22.29 9.02
N THR A 1218 2.91 22.91 9.69
CA THR A 1218 3.23 22.55 11.10
C THR A 1218 3.40 23.73 12.07
N ALA A 1219 2.88 24.92 11.73
CA ALA A 1219 2.98 26.12 12.58
C ALA A 1219 2.11 26.09 13.86
N LYS A 1220 1.53 24.93 14.20
CA LYS A 1220 0.63 24.68 15.35
C LYS A 1220 0.99 23.44 16.20
N GLU A 1221 2.12 22.76 15.96
CA GLU A 1221 2.55 21.62 16.82
C GLU A 1221 3.09 22.13 18.18
N ASP A 1222 2.18 22.50 19.09
CA ASP A 1222 2.51 22.83 20.47
C ASP A 1222 2.79 21.56 21.31
N SER A 1223 4.07 21.37 21.68
CA SER A 1223 4.51 20.45 22.75
C SER A 1223 4.16 18.96 22.60
N ARG A 1224 4.75 18.24 21.63
CA ARG A 1224 4.62 16.77 21.48
C ARG A 1224 5.78 15.98 22.11
N VAL A 1225 5.45 15.00 22.94
CA VAL A 1225 6.41 14.01 23.50
C VAL A 1225 6.54 12.81 22.56
N LEU A 1226 7.77 12.32 22.33
CA LEU A 1226 8.04 11.27 21.33
C LEU A 1226 8.13 9.85 21.95
N SER A 1227 7.33 9.57 22.98
CA SER A 1227 7.40 8.33 23.78
C SER A 1227 6.63 7.13 23.21
N HIS A 1228 5.76 7.33 22.23
CA HIS A 1228 5.01 6.24 21.59
C HIS A 1228 5.94 5.30 20.77
N PRO A 1229 5.75 3.96 20.81
CA PRO A 1229 6.58 3.01 20.07
C PRO A 1229 6.74 3.30 18.57
N TYR A 1230 5.74 3.92 17.93
CA TYR A 1230 5.81 4.40 16.54
C TYR A 1230 7.12 5.15 16.22
N TYR A 1231 7.61 5.99 17.15
CA TYR A 1231 8.78 6.85 16.93
C TYR A 1231 10.13 6.16 17.20
N TRP A 1232 10.16 5.12 18.06
CA TRP A 1232 11.42 4.54 18.55
C TRP A 1232 11.57 3.04 18.31
N ALA A 1233 10.48 2.26 18.32
CA ALA A 1233 10.51 0.82 18.04
C ALA A 1233 10.66 0.53 16.54
N ALA A 1234 10.47 1.53 15.69
CA ALA A 1234 10.62 1.43 14.25
C ALA A 1234 12.01 0.98 13.82
N PHE A 1235 13.06 1.35 14.57
CA PHE A 1235 14.45 1.09 14.21
C PHE A 1235 15.03 -0.12 14.94
N THR A 1236 15.64 -1.03 14.18
CA THR A 1236 16.28 -2.25 14.67
C THR A 1236 17.74 -2.37 14.22
N MET A 1237 18.55 -3.04 15.04
CA MET A 1237 19.98 -3.28 14.80
C MET A 1237 20.16 -4.68 14.21
N ILE A 1238 20.53 -4.77 12.93
CA ILE A 1238 20.74 -6.03 12.22
C ILE A 1238 22.25 -6.32 12.10
N GLY A 1239 22.65 -7.56 12.33
CA GLY A 1239 24.06 -7.99 12.33
C GLY A 1239 24.74 -7.89 13.69
N SER A 1240 26.01 -7.51 13.70
CA SER A 1240 26.87 -7.53 14.89
C SER A 1240 26.54 -6.37 15.85
N PRO A 1241 26.12 -6.60 17.11
CA PRO A 1241 25.65 -5.51 17.99
C PRO A 1241 26.76 -4.70 18.67
N TRP A 1242 28.03 -5.10 18.53
CA TRP A 1242 29.18 -4.56 19.27
C TRP A 1242 30.21 -3.88 18.36
#